data_AF-A0A4Q5VHI3-F1
#
_entry.id   AF-A0A4Q5VHI3-F1
#
_cell.length_a   1.000
_cell.length_b   1.000
_cell.length_c   1.000
_cell.angle_alpha   90.00
_cell.angle_beta   90.00
_cell.angle_gamma   90.00
#
_symmetry.space_group_name_H-M   'P 1'
#
loop_
_entity.id
_entity.type
_entity.pdbx_description
1 polymer ?
#
loop_
_entity_poly.entity_id
_entity_poly.type
_entity_poly.pdbx_seq_one_letter_code
_entity_poly.pdbx_strand_id
1 'polypeptide(L)'
;MRATKNILAALIASSSTYAIADIQNPDTDYSKAPQNYHVWNEALKPVDLVNSILCFTGQLKANEFINKGPYLALADEAACFKENNSNSESAQSSGANNTPSYTKIYVDATRASVNDPLIVKVWIPAMGEGEEQQSIKFKSYITKGASKENPFGSFTFNYNFYENIESTEALGGGEIKTIDIPEKIGFTFYEKESEDENRTSEKGASVVMSSDRSTGIAFTFNHQQEGEQEQGDYYGLAFNSANVLTQKAETYELLPFNSQNSSTGTEACLSRTEFDESVWRYNLFDSNTGESIKLNSGMSFRYDSNNDTVLDSYGHIGYWGLWAEHSENLVNGATIVAENPDDHNLPGVSYTISKAPGRLIKNTVEELSITNIQGVQFNYFYPDAMEFNFQSWIVEYLKVAENNVSSDGFYKVAGSSNGENGPMLTPLEAPIAISMNQNEVLNMNSDQLGGPVKYKSGDNFITFAKQEFINGSETAEGQLLASGNITLYCVDRCPVGTLEAEHLTSWNSPFSDPIQSLENVRTFSFSTSGENPLTLVRQSNSEPIRYANGLTSEGLSESNSPYSWGIRSGALVTADVLETLSAPWDIYNPAKVTVFYEWETGLNSFNQMVSVKDSNGKIQTFDKPIQFTYTHSDEKDRSENAGIYDGKVTLLNYGGNGQLGGIPSTQDDDGRYVAGFTIADGTLMGPDNKYVIKAQEIEGTMKPTPGQCSSLQLSAPPEPVPNETTTNASDIGEMPVVTGSPKVIAGVIQ
;
A
#
# COMPACT_ATOMS: atom_id res chain seq x y z
N MET A 1 63.98 -20.76 -6.46
CA MET A 1 64.63 -19.45 -6.21
C MET A 1 63.69 -18.66 -5.29
N ARG A 2 63.85 -18.80 -3.95
CA ARG A 2 64.17 -17.71 -2.98
C ARG A 2 63.32 -16.43 -3.18
N ALA A 3 62.28 -16.19 -2.36
CA ALA A 3 62.26 -15.41 -1.08
C ALA A 3 62.68 -13.93 -1.29
N THR A 4 61.86 -12.91 -0.97
CA THR A 4 61.63 -12.28 0.38
C THR A 4 60.50 -11.22 0.27
N LYS A 5 59.39 -11.25 1.05
CA LYS A 5 59.07 -10.53 2.32
C LYS A 5 59.56 -9.06 2.50
N ASN A 6 58.58 -8.16 2.76
CA ASN A 6 58.52 -6.96 3.63
C ASN A 6 57.05 -6.46 3.52
N ILE A 7 56.09 -6.59 4.45
CA ILE A 7 55.87 -6.21 5.88
C ILE A 7 55.95 -4.69 6.19
N LEU A 8 54.83 -4.23 6.78
CA LEU A 8 54.49 -2.99 7.53
C LEU A 8 54.02 -1.77 6.69
N ALA A 9 52.93 -1.05 7.02
CA ALA A 9 52.26 -0.88 8.31
C ALA A 9 50.75 -0.58 8.19
N ALA A 10 50.02 -1.02 9.21
CA ALA A 10 48.61 -0.78 9.44
C ALA A 10 48.34 0.70 9.82
N LEU A 11 47.34 1.31 9.19
CA LEU A 11 46.52 2.34 9.83
C LEU A 11 45.22 1.66 10.24
N ILE A 12 45.08 1.43 11.54
CA ILE A 12 43.81 1.08 12.16
C ILE A 12 42.99 2.36 12.15
N ALA A 13 42.13 2.52 11.15
CA ALA A 13 40.96 3.37 11.29
C ALA A 13 40.04 2.64 12.27
N SER A 14 39.92 3.16 13.47
CA SER A 14 38.92 2.74 14.45
C SER A 14 37.55 3.18 13.93
N SER A 15 36.98 2.40 13.00
CA SER A 15 35.55 2.36 12.82
C SER A 15 34.97 1.66 14.04
N SER A 16 34.10 2.36 14.75
CA SER A 16 33.26 1.81 15.80
C SER A 16 32.38 0.71 15.18
N THR A 17 32.90 -0.51 15.18
CA THR A 17 32.15 -1.73 14.89
C THR A 17 31.25 -2.01 16.09
N TYR A 18 30.03 -1.50 16.04
CA TYR A 18 28.94 -2.14 16.79
C TYR A 18 28.76 -3.53 16.16
N ALA A 19 29.01 -4.57 16.95
CA ALA A 19 28.92 -5.95 16.49
C ALA A 19 27.47 -6.30 16.19
N ILE A 20 27.14 -6.47 14.90
CA ILE A 20 25.82 -6.89 14.40
C ILE A 20 25.72 -8.43 14.45
N ALA A 21 25.74 -8.98 15.66
CA ALA A 21 26.19 -10.35 15.91
C ALA A 21 25.35 -11.48 15.28
N ASP A 22 24.12 -11.26 14.83
CA ASP A 22 23.23 -12.35 14.39
C ASP A 22 22.56 -12.18 13.00
N ILE A 23 22.62 -11.02 12.34
CA ILE A 23 22.09 -10.89 10.96
C ILE A 23 22.94 -11.66 9.92
N GLN A 24 24.20 -11.95 10.26
CA GLN A 24 25.13 -12.74 9.47
C GLN A 24 24.97 -14.25 9.73
N ASN A 25 24.18 -14.62 10.74
CA ASN A 25 23.89 -16.02 11.03
C ASN A 25 22.86 -16.54 10.01
N PRO A 26 23.17 -17.61 9.26
CA PRO A 26 22.29 -18.16 8.23
C PRO A 26 20.98 -18.75 8.77
N ASP A 27 20.82 -18.84 10.10
CA ASP A 27 19.66 -19.44 10.72
C ASP A 27 18.60 -18.47 11.27
N THR A 28 18.81 -17.16 11.17
CA THR A 28 17.87 -16.14 11.62
C THR A 28 16.73 -15.90 10.63
N ASP A 29 15.64 -15.28 11.10
CA ASP A 29 14.53 -14.90 10.22
C ASP A 29 15.01 -13.92 9.14
N TYR A 30 15.93 -13.00 9.48
CA TYR A 30 16.53 -12.05 8.54
C TYR A 30 17.24 -12.75 7.37
N SER A 31 18.08 -13.75 7.65
CA SER A 31 18.84 -14.44 6.60
C SER A 31 17.95 -15.36 5.76
N LYS A 32 16.88 -15.91 6.34
CA LYS A 32 15.88 -16.76 5.68
C LYS A 32 14.79 -15.98 4.96
N ALA A 33 14.64 -14.69 5.23
CA ALA A 33 13.59 -13.87 4.65
C ALA A 33 13.73 -13.82 3.10
N PRO A 34 12.67 -14.20 2.35
CA PRO A 34 12.70 -14.24 0.90
C PRO A 34 12.74 -12.83 0.30
N GLN A 35 13.37 -12.73 -0.87
CA GLN A 35 13.32 -11.55 -1.72
C GLN A 35 12.85 -11.99 -3.10
N ASN A 36 11.72 -11.43 -3.51
CA ASN A 36 11.15 -11.65 -4.83
C ASN A 36 11.66 -10.54 -5.73
N TYR A 37 12.25 -10.93 -6.85
CA TYR A 37 12.79 -10.02 -7.84
C TYR A 37 12.07 -10.24 -9.17
N HIS A 38 11.45 -9.20 -9.70
CA HIS A 38 10.87 -9.21 -11.04
C HIS A 38 11.48 -8.09 -11.89
N VAL A 39 11.50 -8.29 -13.20
CA VAL A 39 12.00 -7.29 -14.15
C VAL A 39 10.80 -6.64 -14.81
N TRP A 40 10.72 -5.32 -14.72
CA TRP A 40 9.72 -4.57 -15.44
C TRP A 40 10.26 -4.10 -16.80
N ASN A 41 9.46 -4.32 -17.85
CA ASN A 41 9.67 -3.74 -19.16
C ASN A 41 8.30 -3.59 -19.83
N GLU A 42 7.98 -2.40 -20.30
CA GLU A 42 6.68 -2.09 -20.88
C GLU A 42 6.27 -3.06 -22.00
N ALA A 43 7.21 -3.50 -22.83
CA ALA A 43 6.96 -4.42 -23.93
C ALA A 43 6.55 -5.83 -23.48
N LEU A 44 6.74 -6.17 -22.20
CA LEU A 44 6.38 -7.46 -21.62
C LEU A 44 4.97 -7.48 -21.04
N LYS A 45 4.22 -6.37 -21.03
CA LYS A 45 2.83 -6.33 -20.51
C LYS A 45 1.95 -7.50 -21.03
N PRO A 46 1.93 -7.85 -22.34
CA PRO A 46 1.17 -9.02 -22.82
C PRO A 46 1.74 -10.37 -22.34
N VAL A 47 3.05 -10.45 -22.10
CA VAL A 47 3.71 -11.66 -21.58
C VAL A 47 3.39 -11.84 -20.09
N ASP A 48 3.26 -10.76 -19.32
CA ASP A 48 2.84 -10.83 -17.92
C ASP A 48 1.43 -11.41 -17.78
N LEU A 49 0.50 -11.01 -18.64
CA LEU A 49 -0.83 -11.62 -18.70
C LEU A 49 -0.77 -13.14 -18.96
N VAL A 50 0.09 -13.58 -19.88
CA VAL A 50 0.33 -15.02 -20.11
C VAL A 50 0.84 -15.70 -18.85
N ASN A 51 1.77 -15.09 -18.11
CA ASN A 51 2.26 -15.64 -16.84
C ASN A 51 1.13 -15.76 -15.80
N SER A 52 0.26 -14.76 -15.68
CA SER A 52 -0.88 -14.78 -14.76
C SER A 52 -1.88 -15.88 -15.09
N ILE A 53 -2.24 -16.05 -16.37
CA ILE A 53 -3.13 -17.13 -16.84
C ILE A 53 -2.53 -18.51 -16.55
N LEU A 54 -1.23 -18.69 -16.82
CA LEU A 54 -0.54 -19.96 -16.57
C LEU A 54 -0.38 -20.24 -15.07
N CYS A 55 -0.16 -19.21 -14.24
CA CYS A 55 -0.17 -19.31 -12.79
C CYS A 55 -1.53 -19.82 -12.30
N PHE A 56 -2.61 -19.15 -12.71
CA PHE A 56 -3.98 -19.44 -12.28
C PHE A 56 -4.41 -20.85 -12.67
N THR A 57 -4.17 -21.23 -13.93
CA THR A 57 -4.51 -22.56 -14.44
C THR A 57 -3.63 -23.67 -13.83
N GLY A 58 -2.40 -23.34 -13.42
CA GLY A 58 -1.52 -24.22 -12.66
C GLY A 58 -2.07 -24.62 -11.28
N GLN A 59 -3.00 -23.84 -10.72
CA GLN A 59 -3.70 -24.17 -9.48
C GLN A 59 -4.77 -25.25 -9.66
N LEU A 60 -5.21 -25.55 -10.89
CA LEU A 60 -6.26 -26.54 -11.13
C LEU A 60 -5.80 -27.99 -10.97
N LYS A 61 -4.49 -28.24 -11.09
CA LYS A 61 -3.86 -29.58 -11.02
C LYS A 61 -4.52 -30.64 -11.92
N ALA A 62 -4.96 -30.24 -13.13
CA ALA A 62 -5.67 -31.11 -14.08
C ALA A 62 -4.93 -32.41 -14.42
N ASN A 63 -3.59 -32.40 -14.40
CA ASN A 63 -2.76 -33.59 -14.64
C ASN A 63 -2.95 -34.70 -13.58
N GLU A 64 -3.44 -34.37 -12.39
CA GLU A 64 -3.66 -35.32 -11.29
C GLU A 64 -5.05 -36.00 -11.37
N PHE A 65 -5.95 -35.45 -12.20
CA PHE A 65 -7.34 -35.87 -12.32
C PHE A 65 -7.71 -36.42 -13.70
N ILE A 66 -6.72 -36.77 -14.52
CA ILE A 66 -6.91 -37.33 -15.86
C ILE A 66 -7.80 -38.58 -15.78
N ASN A 67 -8.92 -38.55 -16.52
CA ASN A 67 -9.93 -39.62 -16.61
C ASN A 67 -10.57 -39.99 -15.25
N LYS A 68 -10.53 -39.11 -14.25
CA LYS A 68 -11.22 -39.30 -12.95
C LYS A 68 -12.62 -38.69 -12.90
N GLY A 69 -13.05 -38.06 -14.00
CA GLY A 69 -14.31 -37.34 -14.13
C GLY A 69 -14.21 -35.89 -13.64
N PRO A 70 -15.28 -35.09 -13.84
CA PRO A 70 -15.29 -33.68 -13.48
C PRO A 70 -15.13 -33.44 -11.97
N TYR A 71 -14.46 -32.35 -11.61
CA TYR A 71 -14.24 -31.96 -10.22
C TYR A 71 -14.32 -30.43 -10.04
N LEU A 72 -14.55 -30.03 -8.79
CA LEU A 72 -14.56 -28.63 -8.36
C LEU A 72 -13.16 -28.27 -7.82
N ALA A 73 -12.64 -27.12 -8.24
CA ALA A 73 -11.44 -26.49 -7.73
C ALA A 73 -11.74 -25.07 -7.24
N LEU A 74 -10.99 -24.63 -6.23
CA LEU A 74 -10.94 -23.23 -5.79
C LEU A 74 -9.55 -22.69 -6.11
N ALA A 75 -9.45 -21.79 -7.09
CA ALA A 75 -8.19 -21.12 -7.41
C ALA A 75 -8.15 -19.74 -6.77
N ASP A 76 -7.01 -19.37 -6.22
CA ASP A 76 -6.74 -18.05 -5.66
C ASP A 76 -6.38 -17.08 -6.80
N GLU A 77 -7.31 -16.19 -7.14
CA GLU A 77 -7.14 -15.16 -8.16
C GLU A 77 -6.05 -14.17 -7.77
N ALA A 78 -6.07 -13.69 -6.51
CA ALA A 78 -5.13 -12.70 -6.00
C ALA A 78 -3.67 -13.20 -6.03
N ALA A 79 -3.45 -14.51 -5.94
CA ALA A 79 -2.13 -15.11 -6.04
C ALA A 79 -1.51 -15.01 -7.45
N CYS A 80 -2.32 -14.89 -8.50
CA CYS A 80 -1.86 -14.97 -9.90
C CYS A 80 -2.16 -13.71 -10.72
N PHE A 81 -3.26 -13.03 -10.43
CA PHE A 81 -3.62 -11.74 -10.99
C PHE A 81 -3.40 -10.70 -9.91
N LYS A 82 -2.14 -10.26 -9.78
CA LYS A 82 -1.82 -9.10 -8.93
C LYS A 82 -2.57 -7.92 -9.55
N GLU A 83 -3.46 -7.27 -8.82
CA GLU A 83 -4.08 -6.03 -9.30
C GLU A 83 -2.99 -5.02 -9.65
N ASN A 84 -2.73 -4.85 -10.94
CA ASN A 84 -2.04 -3.69 -11.47
C ASN A 84 -3.11 -2.61 -11.66
N ASN A 85 -3.73 -2.18 -10.56
CA ASN A 85 -4.63 -1.03 -10.57
C ASN A 85 -3.77 0.23 -10.63
N SER A 86 -3.22 0.52 -11.83
CA SER A 86 -2.44 1.73 -12.09
C SER A 86 -3.31 2.97 -12.26
N ASN A 87 -4.64 2.89 -12.05
CA ASN A 87 -5.58 4.01 -12.25
C ASN A 87 -6.61 4.21 -11.13
N SER A 88 -6.43 3.63 -9.93
CA SER A 88 -7.27 3.97 -8.77
C SER A 88 -6.43 4.57 -7.65
N GLU A 89 -6.87 5.72 -7.13
CA GLU A 89 -6.30 6.49 -6.00
C GLU A 89 -6.24 5.72 -4.65
N SER A 90 -6.35 4.39 -4.66
CA SER A 90 -6.39 3.48 -3.52
C SER A 90 -5.16 2.57 -3.38
N ALA A 91 -4.12 2.71 -4.23
CA ALA A 91 -2.87 1.95 -4.15
C ALA A 91 -1.95 2.33 -2.96
N GLN A 92 -2.52 2.76 -1.83
CA GLN A 92 -1.81 3.11 -0.59
C GLN A 92 -1.89 2.02 0.51
N SER A 93 -2.48 0.85 0.22
CA SER A 93 -2.46 -0.29 1.14
C SER A 93 -1.92 -1.53 0.46
N SER A 94 -0.60 -1.68 0.46
CA SER A 94 0.09 -2.93 0.10
C SER A 94 -0.10 -4.05 1.13
N GLY A 95 -1.21 -4.03 1.88
CA GLY A 95 -1.65 -5.10 2.79
C GLY A 95 -2.80 -5.96 2.25
N ALA A 96 -3.49 -5.54 1.18
CA ALA A 96 -4.64 -6.26 0.64
C ALA A 96 -4.27 -7.41 -0.32
N ASN A 97 -3.09 -7.36 -0.96
CA ASN A 97 -2.68 -8.29 -2.02
C ASN A 97 -2.24 -9.69 -1.54
N ASN A 98 -2.67 -10.13 -0.36
CA ASN A 98 -2.41 -11.49 0.11
C ASN A 98 -3.62 -12.12 0.84
N THR A 99 -4.79 -11.49 0.76
CA THR A 99 -6.05 -12.14 1.12
C THR A 99 -6.45 -13.03 -0.05
N PRO A 100 -6.56 -14.35 0.12
CA PRO A 100 -6.94 -15.24 -0.97
C PRO A 100 -8.30 -14.87 -1.53
N SER A 101 -8.39 -14.72 -2.85
CA SER A 101 -9.66 -14.51 -3.55
C SER A 101 -10.01 -15.79 -4.32
N TYR A 102 -10.90 -16.62 -3.76
CA TYR A 102 -11.17 -17.94 -4.31
C TYR A 102 -12.26 -17.93 -5.39
N THR A 103 -11.86 -18.18 -6.64
CA THR A 103 -12.77 -18.42 -7.75
C THR A 103 -13.20 -19.89 -7.80
N LYS A 104 -14.51 -20.15 -7.97
CA LYS A 104 -15.06 -21.51 -8.16
C LYS A 104 -14.89 -21.97 -9.60
N ILE A 105 -14.28 -23.13 -9.79
CA ILE A 105 -13.89 -23.62 -11.11
C ILE A 105 -14.26 -25.09 -11.26
N TYR A 106 -14.96 -25.42 -12.35
CA TYR A 106 -15.28 -26.81 -12.70
C TYR A 106 -14.31 -27.29 -13.78
N VAL A 107 -13.68 -28.43 -13.56
CA VAL A 107 -12.61 -28.94 -14.43
C VAL A 107 -12.92 -30.37 -14.83
N ASP A 108 -12.74 -30.69 -16.11
CA ASP A 108 -12.72 -32.07 -16.62
C ASP A 108 -11.47 -32.31 -17.47
N ALA A 109 -10.70 -33.32 -17.10
CA ALA A 109 -9.42 -33.64 -17.71
C ALA A 109 -9.48 -35.05 -18.30
N THR A 110 -9.32 -35.16 -19.62
CA THR A 110 -9.45 -36.44 -20.33
C THR A 110 -8.26 -36.71 -21.24
N ARG A 111 -7.89 -37.99 -21.37
CA ARG A 111 -6.84 -38.42 -22.28
C ARG A 111 -7.13 -39.82 -22.80
N ALA A 112 -7.19 -39.97 -24.13
CA ALA A 112 -7.55 -41.23 -24.78
C ALA A 112 -6.47 -42.32 -24.61
N SER A 113 -5.20 -41.96 -24.79
CA SER A 113 -4.04 -42.82 -24.53
C SER A 113 -2.82 -42.00 -24.14
N VAL A 114 -1.72 -42.66 -23.75
CA VAL A 114 -0.46 -41.97 -23.41
C VAL A 114 0.16 -41.18 -24.56
N ASN A 115 -0.24 -41.45 -25.82
CA ASN A 115 0.25 -40.77 -27.01
C ASN A 115 -0.72 -39.70 -27.52
N ASP A 116 -1.94 -39.65 -26.97
CA ASP A 116 -2.94 -38.65 -27.35
C ASP A 116 -2.81 -37.40 -26.47
N PRO A 117 -3.21 -36.22 -26.97
CA PRO A 117 -3.21 -35.00 -26.18
C PRO A 117 -4.07 -35.17 -24.91
N LEU A 118 -3.61 -34.57 -23.81
CA LEU A 118 -4.47 -34.30 -22.65
C LEU A 118 -5.39 -33.13 -23.02
N ILE A 119 -6.69 -33.34 -22.91
CA ILE A 119 -7.71 -32.33 -23.12
C ILE A 119 -8.21 -31.89 -21.74
N VAL A 120 -8.09 -30.60 -21.44
CA VAL A 120 -8.66 -30.00 -20.22
C VAL A 120 -9.78 -29.05 -20.64
N LYS A 121 -10.95 -29.22 -20.05
CA LYS A 121 -12.12 -28.37 -20.22
C LYS A 121 -12.47 -27.74 -18.89
N VAL A 122 -12.79 -26.45 -18.90
CA VAL A 122 -13.03 -25.70 -17.68
C VAL A 122 -14.17 -24.70 -17.85
N TRP A 123 -14.96 -24.60 -16.79
CA TRP A 123 -16.07 -23.65 -16.67
C TRP A 123 -15.84 -22.81 -15.41
N ILE A 124 -15.80 -21.49 -15.59
CA ILE A 124 -15.69 -20.48 -14.55
C ILE A 124 -16.99 -19.66 -14.60
N PRO A 125 -17.95 -19.90 -13.69
CA PRO A 125 -19.26 -19.24 -13.78
C PRO A 125 -19.24 -17.76 -13.42
N ALA A 126 -18.22 -17.32 -12.70
CA ALA A 126 -18.10 -15.96 -12.18
C ALA A 126 -16.63 -15.71 -11.84
N MET A 127 -16.05 -14.67 -12.44
CA MET A 127 -14.73 -14.13 -12.15
C MET A 127 -14.83 -12.60 -12.19
N GLY A 128 -14.15 -11.90 -11.27
CA GLY A 128 -14.37 -10.47 -11.03
C GLY A 128 -15.51 -10.15 -10.05
N GLU A 129 -15.63 -8.87 -9.68
CA GLU A 129 -16.58 -8.35 -8.70
C GLU A 129 -17.58 -7.36 -9.31
N GLY A 130 -18.77 -7.23 -8.72
CA GLY A 130 -19.76 -6.23 -9.13
C GLY A 130 -20.33 -6.43 -10.55
N GLU A 131 -20.47 -5.32 -11.29
CA GLU A 131 -21.01 -5.31 -12.66
C GLU A 131 -20.01 -5.82 -13.72
N GLU A 132 -18.75 -6.04 -13.34
CA GLU A 132 -17.67 -6.54 -14.21
C GLU A 132 -17.51 -8.07 -14.16
N GLN A 133 -18.39 -8.76 -13.44
CA GLN A 133 -18.33 -10.21 -13.32
C GLN A 133 -18.60 -10.89 -14.66
N GLN A 134 -17.64 -11.69 -15.12
CA GLN A 134 -17.74 -12.43 -16.38
C GLN A 134 -17.68 -13.95 -16.16
N SER A 135 -18.27 -14.70 -17.09
CA SER A 135 -18.10 -16.15 -17.19
C SER A 135 -17.03 -16.51 -18.22
N ILE A 136 -16.19 -17.48 -17.89
CA ILE A 136 -15.09 -17.91 -18.77
C ILE A 136 -15.22 -19.41 -19.05
N LYS A 137 -15.15 -19.78 -20.33
CA LYS A 137 -14.98 -21.18 -20.76
C LYS A 137 -13.58 -21.34 -21.30
N PHE A 138 -12.87 -22.35 -20.83
CA PHE A 138 -11.48 -22.63 -21.19
C PHE A 138 -11.33 -24.06 -21.74
N LYS A 139 -10.52 -24.21 -22.79
CA LYS A 139 -10.08 -25.50 -23.35
C LYS A 139 -8.58 -25.53 -23.62
N SER A 140 -7.86 -26.56 -23.13
CA SER A 140 -6.47 -26.82 -23.55
C SER A 140 -6.29 -28.18 -24.21
N TYR A 141 -5.32 -28.23 -25.13
CA TYR A 141 -4.76 -29.44 -25.71
C TYR A 141 -3.27 -29.48 -25.37
N ILE A 142 -2.87 -30.41 -24.52
CA ILE A 142 -1.48 -30.56 -24.05
C ILE A 142 -0.90 -31.83 -24.65
N THR A 143 0.08 -31.69 -25.54
CA THR A 143 0.71 -32.83 -26.24
C THR A 143 2.02 -33.25 -25.60
N LYS A 144 2.77 -32.32 -24.98
CA LYS A 144 4.00 -32.61 -24.23
C LYS A 144 4.07 -31.72 -22.99
N GLY A 145 4.45 -32.30 -21.85
CA GLY A 145 4.76 -31.52 -20.65
C GLY A 145 6.09 -30.76 -20.79
N ALA A 146 6.31 -29.81 -19.88
CA ALA A 146 7.58 -29.08 -19.81
C ALA A 146 8.77 -30.04 -19.56
N SER A 147 9.89 -29.79 -20.24
CA SER A 147 11.16 -30.49 -20.06
C SER A 147 12.33 -29.51 -19.97
N LYS A 148 13.54 -30.02 -19.72
CA LYS A 148 14.75 -29.18 -19.71
C LYS A 148 15.04 -28.56 -21.07
N GLU A 149 14.76 -29.31 -22.15
CA GLU A 149 14.99 -28.92 -23.54
C GLU A 149 13.88 -28.03 -24.08
N ASN A 150 12.64 -28.21 -23.60
CA ASN A 150 11.50 -27.35 -23.90
C ASN A 150 10.75 -27.00 -22.60
N PRO A 151 11.13 -25.90 -21.92
CA PRO A 151 10.54 -25.53 -20.63
C PRO A 151 9.09 -25.09 -20.71
N PHE A 152 8.58 -24.74 -21.90
CA PHE A 152 7.16 -24.39 -22.08
C PHE A 152 6.28 -25.63 -22.31
N GLY A 153 6.87 -26.77 -22.68
CA GLY A 153 6.12 -27.92 -23.16
C GLY A 153 5.49 -27.66 -24.53
N SER A 154 4.45 -28.43 -24.87
CA SER A 154 3.72 -28.26 -26.12
C SER A 154 2.22 -28.27 -25.85
N PHE A 155 1.57 -27.11 -26.01
CA PHE A 155 0.15 -26.95 -25.77
C PHE A 155 -0.49 -25.84 -26.63
N THR A 156 -1.81 -25.95 -26.76
CA THR A 156 -2.70 -24.85 -27.17
C THR A 156 -3.71 -24.65 -26.05
N PHE A 157 -3.91 -23.40 -25.63
CA PHE A 157 -4.80 -23.00 -24.56
C PHE A 157 -5.72 -21.91 -25.11
N ASN A 158 -7.03 -22.10 -25.01
CA ASN A 158 -8.02 -21.15 -25.51
C ASN A 158 -9.05 -20.85 -24.45
N TYR A 159 -9.52 -19.61 -24.43
CA TYR A 159 -10.59 -19.19 -23.55
C TYR A 159 -11.50 -18.19 -24.25
N ASN A 160 -12.75 -18.15 -23.81
CA ASN A 160 -13.76 -17.24 -24.31
C ASN A 160 -14.51 -16.60 -23.15
N PHE A 161 -14.80 -15.31 -23.30
CA PHE A 161 -15.60 -14.53 -22.37
C PHE A 161 -17.08 -14.63 -22.72
N TYR A 162 -17.93 -14.71 -21.70
CA TYR A 162 -19.37 -14.81 -21.81
C TYR A 162 -20.04 -13.94 -20.75
N GLU A 163 -21.21 -13.37 -21.09
CA GLU A 163 -22.07 -12.65 -20.13
C GLU A 163 -22.47 -13.54 -18.94
N ASN A 164 -22.76 -14.82 -19.21
CA ASN A 164 -22.99 -15.83 -18.18
C ASN A 164 -22.61 -17.22 -18.73
N ILE A 165 -22.50 -18.22 -17.85
CA ILE A 165 -21.96 -19.53 -18.22
C ILE A 165 -22.85 -20.32 -19.20
N GLU A 166 -24.14 -19.98 -19.28
CA GLU A 166 -25.11 -20.59 -20.19
C GLU A 166 -25.13 -19.92 -21.57
N SER A 167 -24.52 -18.73 -21.70
CA SER A 167 -24.43 -18.02 -22.98
C SER A 167 -23.66 -18.83 -24.02
N THR A 168 -24.14 -18.76 -25.26
CA THR A 168 -23.56 -19.44 -26.43
C THR A 168 -22.75 -18.50 -27.32
N GLU A 169 -22.95 -17.19 -27.20
CA GLU A 169 -22.21 -16.16 -27.92
C GLU A 169 -21.07 -15.65 -27.05
N ALA A 170 -19.84 -15.69 -27.59
CA ALA A 170 -18.66 -15.21 -26.90
C ALA A 170 -18.48 -13.71 -27.13
N LEU A 171 -18.15 -12.97 -26.07
CA LEU A 171 -17.85 -11.53 -26.10
C LEU A 171 -16.39 -11.24 -26.48
N GLY A 172 -15.61 -12.29 -26.68
CA GLY A 172 -14.19 -12.23 -26.93
C GLY A 172 -13.50 -13.53 -26.52
N GLY A 173 -12.19 -13.47 -26.41
CA GLY A 173 -11.37 -14.58 -25.93
C GLY A 173 -9.91 -14.45 -26.31
N GLY A 174 -9.12 -15.43 -25.89
CA GLY A 174 -7.71 -15.49 -26.23
C GLY A 174 -7.20 -16.91 -26.48
N GLU A 175 -6.03 -16.97 -27.11
CA GLU A 175 -5.30 -18.19 -27.44
C GLU A 175 -3.83 -18.02 -27.05
N ILE A 176 -3.29 -18.99 -26.31
CA ILE A 176 -1.86 -19.15 -26.04
C ILE A 176 -1.40 -20.46 -26.66
N LYS A 177 -0.37 -20.40 -27.50
CA LYS A 177 0.12 -21.57 -28.23
C LYS A 177 1.63 -21.63 -28.23
N THR A 178 2.18 -22.74 -27.76
CA THR A 178 3.63 -23.00 -27.88
C THR A 178 4.02 -23.25 -29.34
N ILE A 179 5.17 -22.74 -29.76
CA ILE A 179 5.69 -22.99 -31.11
C ILE A 179 6.40 -24.35 -31.18
N ASP A 180 6.44 -24.95 -32.37
CA ASP A 180 7.21 -26.17 -32.66
C ASP A 180 8.22 -25.91 -33.77
N ILE A 181 9.33 -25.24 -33.41
CA ILE A 181 10.41 -24.90 -34.32
C ILE A 181 11.70 -25.59 -33.83
N PRO A 182 12.43 -26.34 -34.68
CA PRO A 182 13.67 -27.00 -34.27
C PRO A 182 14.68 -26.01 -33.64
N GLU A 183 15.28 -26.42 -32.51
CA GLU A 183 16.28 -25.66 -31.74
C GLU A 183 15.77 -24.34 -31.13
N LYS A 184 14.46 -24.06 -31.22
CA LYS A 184 13.83 -22.88 -30.65
C LYS A 184 12.74 -23.27 -29.66
N ILE A 185 12.48 -22.35 -28.75
CA ILE A 185 11.38 -22.40 -27.80
C ILE A 185 10.65 -21.07 -27.86
N GLY A 186 9.35 -21.08 -27.56
CA GLY A 186 8.55 -19.88 -27.62
C GLY A 186 7.06 -20.15 -27.61
N PHE A 187 6.30 -19.08 -27.71
CA PHE A 187 4.84 -19.11 -27.77
C PHE A 187 4.30 -17.91 -28.53
N THR A 188 3.08 -18.04 -29.01
CA THR A 188 2.24 -16.94 -29.46
C THR A 188 1.08 -16.73 -28.49
N PHE A 189 0.61 -15.48 -28.43
CA PHE A 189 -0.54 -15.06 -27.65
C PHE A 189 -1.36 -14.08 -28.49
N TYR A 190 -2.67 -14.19 -28.42
CA TYR A 190 -3.61 -13.19 -28.91
C TYR A 190 -4.85 -13.21 -28.03
N GLU A 191 -5.34 -12.03 -27.65
CA GLU A 191 -6.59 -11.82 -26.94
C GLU A 191 -7.33 -10.66 -27.59
N LYS A 192 -8.64 -10.82 -27.71
CA LYS A 192 -9.57 -9.76 -28.09
C LYS A 192 -10.76 -9.77 -27.17
N GLU A 193 -11.12 -8.61 -26.66
CA GLU A 193 -12.30 -8.41 -25.84
C GLU A 193 -13.11 -7.23 -26.38
N SER A 194 -14.42 -7.43 -26.50
CA SER A 194 -15.38 -6.35 -26.74
C SER A 194 -16.06 -6.02 -25.42
N GLU A 195 -15.65 -4.93 -24.78
CA GLU A 195 -16.23 -4.48 -23.51
C GLU A 195 -17.68 -3.97 -23.71
N ASP A 196 -17.93 -3.31 -24.85
CA ASP A 196 -19.26 -2.91 -25.31
C ASP A 196 -19.29 -2.73 -26.85
N GLU A 197 -20.39 -2.19 -27.40
CA GLU A 197 -20.54 -1.98 -28.86
C GLU A 197 -19.49 -1.02 -29.47
N ASN A 198 -18.84 -0.19 -28.66
CA ASN A 198 -17.93 0.88 -29.09
C ASN A 198 -16.48 0.72 -28.58
N ARG A 199 -16.22 -0.19 -27.64
CA ARG A 199 -14.90 -0.41 -27.03
C ARG A 199 -14.36 -1.81 -27.29
N THR A 200 -13.19 -1.87 -27.90
CA THR A 200 -12.47 -3.12 -28.18
C THR A 200 -11.03 -3.04 -27.70
N SER A 201 -10.61 -4.08 -27.01
CA SER A 201 -9.26 -4.27 -26.46
C SER A 201 -8.61 -5.46 -27.18
N GLU A 202 -7.42 -5.27 -27.73
CA GLU A 202 -6.65 -6.31 -28.40
C GLU A 202 -5.21 -6.35 -27.88
N LYS A 203 -4.73 -7.56 -27.58
CA LYS A 203 -3.36 -7.79 -27.11
C LYS A 203 -2.77 -8.96 -27.87
N GLY A 204 -1.47 -8.93 -28.10
CA GLY A 204 -0.81 -10.08 -28.69
C GLY A 204 0.69 -10.12 -28.46
N ALA A 205 1.24 -11.32 -28.66
CA ALA A 205 2.66 -11.57 -28.59
C ALA A 205 3.08 -12.71 -29.53
N SER A 206 4.29 -12.60 -30.08
CA SER A 206 5.07 -13.72 -30.59
C SER A 206 6.44 -13.66 -29.96
N VAL A 207 6.79 -14.68 -29.18
CA VAL A 207 8.07 -14.78 -28.47
C VAL A 207 8.79 -16.02 -28.96
N VAL A 208 9.96 -15.83 -29.58
CA VAL A 208 10.77 -16.91 -30.13
C VAL A 208 12.23 -16.76 -29.72
N MET A 209 12.78 -17.78 -29.06
CA MET A 209 14.16 -17.76 -28.60
C MET A 209 14.87 -19.08 -28.86
N SER A 210 16.21 -19.00 -28.88
CA SER A 210 17.09 -20.18 -28.85
C SER A 210 16.78 -21.05 -27.63
N SER A 211 16.92 -22.37 -27.74
CA SER A 211 16.64 -23.30 -26.63
C SER A 211 17.50 -23.06 -25.38
N ASP A 212 18.68 -22.47 -25.53
CA ASP A 212 19.55 -22.07 -24.42
C ASP A 212 19.24 -20.66 -23.86
N ARG A 213 18.30 -19.94 -24.48
CA ARG A 213 17.84 -18.58 -24.13
C ARG A 213 18.94 -17.52 -24.25
N SER A 214 20.01 -17.83 -24.99
CA SER A 214 21.11 -16.90 -25.24
C SER A 214 20.71 -15.78 -26.19
N THR A 215 19.76 -16.04 -27.09
CA THR A 215 19.27 -15.09 -28.11
C THR A 215 17.78 -15.29 -28.37
N GLY A 216 17.09 -14.23 -28.79
CA GLY A 216 15.68 -14.32 -29.16
C GLY A 216 15.13 -13.03 -29.74
N ILE A 217 13.92 -13.16 -30.29
CA ILE A 217 13.13 -12.09 -30.88
C ILE A 217 11.72 -12.17 -30.29
N ALA A 218 11.17 -11.03 -29.90
CA ALA A 218 9.78 -10.93 -29.48
C ALA A 218 9.10 -9.75 -30.15
N PHE A 219 7.84 -9.91 -30.50
CA PHE A 219 6.96 -8.83 -30.94
C PHE A 219 5.73 -8.86 -30.06
N THR A 220 5.35 -7.73 -29.51
CA THR A 220 4.18 -7.61 -28.63
C THR A 220 3.36 -6.39 -29.01
N PHE A 221 2.08 -6.37 -28.67
CA PHE A 221 1.26 -5.19 -28.82
C PHE A 221 0.13 -5.15 -27.79
N ASN A 222 -0.32 -3.93 -27.50
CA ASN A 222 -1.59 -3.64 -26.87
C ASN A 222 -2.28 -2.55 -27.69
N HIS A 223 -3.55 -2.75 -28.00
CA HIS A 223 -4.32 -1.90 -28.88
C HIS A 223 -5.71 -1.71 -28.29
N GLN A 224 -6.12 -0.45 -28.16
CA GLN A 224 -7.43 -0.06 -27.65
C GLN A 224 -8.14 0.79 -28.69
N GLN A 225 -9.41 0.49 -28.94
CA GLN A 225 -10.28 1.27 -29.78
C GLN A 225 -11.51 1.71 -29.00
N GLU A 226 -11.79 3.01 -28.98
CA GLU A 226 -13.00 3.61 -28.40
C GLU A 226 -13.65 4.55 -29.42
N GLY A 227 -14.70 4.07 -30.09
CA GLY A 227 -15.34 4.79 -31.19
C GLY A 227 -14.37 5.04 -32.36
N GLU A 228 -14.07 6.31 -32.64
CA GLU A 228 -13.09 6.74 -33.67
C GLU A 228 -11.67 6.90 -33.10
N GLN A 229 -11.47 6.83 -31.78
CA GLN A 229 -10.14 6.92 -31.17
C GLN A 229 -9.46 5.55 -31.18
N GLU A 230 -8.21 5.54 -31.62
CA GLU A 230 -7.38 4.34 -31.72
C GLU A 230 -6.06 4.63 -31.01
N GLN A 231 -5.67 3.76 -30.07
CA GLN A 231 -4.40 3.84 -29.36
C GLN A 231 -3.68 2.50 -29.46
N GLY A 232 -2.48 2.51 -30.03
CA GLY A 232 -1.66 1.33 -30.22
C GLY A 232 -0.28 1.49 -29.60
N ASP A 233 0.14 0.49 -28.83
CA ASP A 233 1.51 0.34 -28.35
C ASP A 233 2.09 -0.96 -28.90
N TYR A 234 2.94 -0.85 -29.92
CA TYR A 234 3.55 -1.98 -30.63
C TYR A 234 5.04 -2.02 -30.38
N TYR A 235 5.56 -3.22 -30.07
CA TYR A 235 6.96 -3.41 -29.72
C TYR A 235 7.64 -4.48 -30.55
N GLY A 236 8.91 -4.23 -30.87
CA GLY A 236 9.85 -5.22 -31.38
C GLY A 236 11.06 -5.34 -30.46
N LEU A 237 11.44 -6.57 -30.12
CA LEU A 237 12.58 -6.89 -29.27
C LEU A 237 13.52 -7.87 -29.95
N ALA A 238 14.82 -7.61 -29.86
CA ALA A 238 15.86 -8.57 -30.19
C ALA A 238 16.89 -8.59 -29.06
N PHE A 239 17.24 -9.78 -28.55
CA PHE A 239 18.15 -9.88 -27.40
C PHE A 239 19.27 -10.89 -27.60
N ASN A 240 20.35 -10.68 -26.86
CA ASN A 240 21.41 -11.66 -26.61
C ASN A 240 21.63 -11.79 -25.10
N SER A 241 22.66 -12.50 -24.63
CA SER A 241 22.88 -12.72 -23.19
C SER A 241 23.12 -11.46 -22.36
N ALA A 242 23.56 -10.36 -22.98
CA ALA A 242 23.97 -9.13 -22.28
C ALA A 242 23.01 -7.96 -22.50
N ASN A 243 22.41 -7.84 -23.68
CA ASN A 243 21.62 -6.67 -24.07
C ASN A 243 20.32 -7.07 -24.76
N VAL A 244 19.35 -6.16 -24.74
CA VAL A 244 18.12 -6.19 -25.53
C VAL A 244 17.97 -4.87 -26.29
N LEU A 245 17.72 -4.98 -27.58
CA LEU A 245 17.27 -3.88 -28.43
C LEU A 245 15.75 -3.87 -28.39
N THR A 246 15.15 -2.73 -28.04
CA THR A 246 13.70 -2.52 -28.03
C THR A 246 13.34 -1.41 -29.01
N GLN A 247 12.25 -1.57 -29.73
CA GLN A 247 11.61 -0.53 -30.51
C GLN A 247 10.14 -0.42 -30.14
N LYS A 248 9.59 0.81 -30.09
CA LYS A 248 8.18 1.10 -29.82
C LYS A 248 7.61 2.01 -30.91
N ALA A 249 6.38 1.77 -31.35
CA ALA A 249 5.64 2.64 -32.27
C ALA A 249 4.12 2.43 -32.13
N GLU A 250 3.34 3.28 -32.80
CA GLU A 250 1.86 3.20 -32.80
C GLU A 250 1.30 2.00 -33.58
N THR A 251 2.07 1.47 -34.54
CA THR A 251 1.76 0.22 -35.27
C THR A 251 3.04 -0.54 -35.61
N TYR A 252 2.92 -1.81 -36.01
CA TYR A 252 4.08 -2.57 -36.48
C TYR A 252 4.75 -1.94 -37.72
N GLU A 253 4.01 -1.35 -38.65
CA GLU A 253 4.55 -0.70 -39.84
C GLU A 253 5.42 0.52 -39.50
N LEU A 254 5.08 1.19 -38.40
CA LEU A 254 5.77 2.39 -37.92
C LEU A 254 6.98 2.07 -37.03
N LEU A 255 7.21 0.81 -36.67
CA LEU A 255 8.47 0.44 -36.01
C LEU A 255 9.66 0.85 -36.87
N PRO A 256 10.71 1.49 -36.31
CA PRO A 256 11.87 1.94 -37.07
C PRO A 256 12.50 0.87 -37.97
N PHE A 257 12.50 -0.40 -37.52
CA PHE A 257 12.92 -1.56 -38.30
C PHE A 257 12.07 -1.78 -39.56
N ASN A 258 10.75 -1.64 -39.48
CA ASN A 258 9.83 -1.86 -40.61
C ASN A 258 9.72 -0.64 -41.52
N SER A 259 9.61 0.57 -40.93
CA SER A 259 9.46 1.83 -41.66
C SER A 259 10.74 2.29 -42.35
N GLN A 260 11.91 1.79 -41.90
CA GLN A 260 13.23 2.28 -42.27
C GLN A 260 13.42 3.78 -41.98
N ASN A 261 12.68 4.30 -41.00
CA ASN A 261 12.71 5.69 -40.56
C ASN A 261 12.74 5.77 -39.03
N SER A 262 13.84 6.26 -38.46
CA SER A 262 14.01 6.38 -37.01
C SER A 262 13.10 7.43 -36.36
N SER A 263 12.32 8.20 -37.14
CA SER A 263 11.38 9.21 -36.62
C SER A 263 9.95 8.70 -36.47
N THR A 264 9.63 7.46 -36.88
CA THR A 264 8.27 6.89 -36.78
C THR A 264 8.02 6.12 -35.48
N GLY A 265 9.02 6.03 -34.62
CA GLY A 265 8.95 5.35 -33.33
C GLY A 265 10.19 5.63 -32.49
N THR A 266 10.35 4.91 -31.39
CA THR A 266 11.51 5.01 -30.50
C THR A 266 12.33 3.73 -30.52
N GLU A 267 13.61 3.84 -30.19
CA GLU A 267 14.54 2.72 -30.04
C GLU A 267 15.35 2.89 -28.75
N ALA A 268 15.50 1.82 -27.99
CA ALA A 268 16.39 1.78 -26.83
C ALA A 268 17.25 0.51 -26.86
N CYS A 269 18.48 0.65 -26.38
CA CYS A 269 19.35 -0.48 -26.08
C CYS A 269 19.49 -0.59 -24.58
N LEU A 270 19.10 -1.72 -24.01
CA LEU A 270 19.02 -1.93 -22.57
C LEU A 270 19.88 -3.13 -22.15
N SER A 271 20.45 -3.05 -20.95
CA SER A 271 21.19 -4.14 -20.32
C SER A 271 20.26 -5.23 -19.82
N ARG A 272 20.66 -6.50 -19.96
CA ARG A 272 20.02 -7.65 -19.32
C ARG A 272 20.70 -8.08 -18.04
N THR A 273 21.79 -7.41 -17.67
CA THR A 273 22.63 -7.76 -16.51
C THR A 273 22.77 -6.63 -15.50
N GLU A 274 22.31 -5.43 -15.83
CA GLU A 274 22.36 -4.25 -14.96
C GLU A 274 20.99 -3.60 -14.91
N PHE A 275 20.50 -3.32 -13.70
CA PHE A 275 19.16 -2.82 -13.43
C PHE A 275 19.22 -1.62 -12.48
N ASP A 276 18.26 -0.72 -12.62
CA ASP A 276 17.85 0.20 -11.56
C ASP A 276 16.77 -0.50 -10.74
N GLU A 277 16.92 -0.53 -9.41
CA GLU A 277 16.02 -1.26 -8.53
C GLU A 277 15.03 -0.30 -7.84
N SER A 278 13.76 -0.70 -7.81
CA SER A 278 12.70 -0.12 -7.00
C SER A 278 12.20 -1.16 -6.01
N VAL A 279 11.92 -0.77 -4.77
CA VAL A 279 11.45 -1.70 -3.73
C VAL A 279 10.03 -1.34 -3.31
N TRP A 280 9.14 -2.32 -3.37
CA TRP A 280 7.71 -2.15 -3.09
C TRP A 280 7.32 -2.56 -1.67
N ARG A 281 8.12 -3.43 -1.04
CA ARG A 281 7.83 -3.98 0.29
C ARG A 281 9.12 -4.18 1.07
N TYR A 282 9.06 -3.87 2.36
CA TYR A 282 10.16 -4.04 3.32
C TYR A 282 9.68 -4.75 4.57
N ASN A 283 10.60 -5.52 5.17
CA ASN A 283 10.43 -6.14 6.48
C ASN A 283 11.46 -5.59 7.47
N LEU A 284 11.06 -5.49 8.74
CA LEU A 284 11.97 -5.15 9.85
C LEU A 284 12.29 -6.39 10.68
N PHE A 285 13.52 -6.44 11.15
CA PHE A 285 14.04 -7.47 12.05
C PHE A 285 14.75 -6.81 13.23
N ASP A 286 14.82 -7.50 14.36
CA ASP A 286 15.67 -7.05 15.47
C ASP A 286 17.14 -7.10 15.03
N SER A 287 17.87 -6.00 15.21
CA SER A 287 19.25 -5.89 14.72
C SER A 287 20.24 -6.76 15.50
N ASN A 288 19.89 -7.21 16.72
CA ASN A 288 20.73 -8.06 17.55
C ASN A 288 20.45 -9.54 17.33
N THR A 289 19.19 -9.95 17.17
CA THR A 289 18.80 -11.37 17.06
C THR A 289 18.47 -11.81 15.63
N GLY A 290 18.18 -10.87 14.71
CA GLY A 290 17.69 -11.19 13.37
C GLY A 290 16.28 -11.77 13.34
N GLU A 291 15.54 -11.78 14.45
CA GLU A 291 14.14 -12.20 14.52
C GLU A 291 13.22 -11.17 13.82
N SER A 292 12.18 -11.66 13.14
CA SER A 292 11.21 -10.79 12.47
C SER A 292 10.41 -9.95 13.46
N ILE A 293 10.30 -8.64 13.21
CA ILE A 293 9.44 -7.74 13.99
C ILE A 293 7.99 -7.98 13.58
N LYS A 294 7.25 -8.68 14.45
CA LYS A 294 5.82 -8.95 14.29
C LYS A 294 5.01 -7.88 15.01
N LEU A 295 4.00 -7.36 14.32
CA LEU A 295 2.99 -6.45 14.86
C LEU A 295 1.61 -7.08 14.68
N ASN A 296 0.77 -6.98 15.69
CA ASN A 296 -0.65 -7.25 15.57
C ASN A 296 -1.34 -6.06 14.88
N SER A 297 -1.20 -5.95 13.56
CA SER A 297 -1.69 -4.81 12.77
C SER A 297 -3.21 -4.73 12.68
N GLY A 298 -3.90 -5.84 12.90
CA GLY A 298 -5.34 -5.94 12.72
C GLY A 298 -5.83 -7.38 12.58
N MET A 299 -7.12 -7.52 12.35
CA MET A 299 -7.74 -8.76 11.92
C MET A 299 -8.72 -8.47 10.79
N SER A 300 -8.67 -9.30 9.74
CA SER A 300 -9.75 -9.39 8.76
C SER A 300 -10.89 -10.22 9.36
N PHE A 301 -12.13 -9.89 8.98
CA PHE A 301 -13.31 -10.56 9.49
C PHE A 301 -14.40 -10.62 8.43
N ARG A 302 -15.32 -11.55 8.61
CA ARG A 302 -16.59 -11.59 7.90
C ARG A 302 -17.73 -11.32 8.85
N TYR A 303 -18.80 -10.78 8.31
CA TYR A 303 -20.02 -10.53 9.06
C TYR A 303 -21.24 -10.68 8.18
N ASP A 304 -22.39 -10.77 8.83
CA ASP A 304 -23.69 -10.88 8.20
C ASP A 304 -24.27 -9.48 8.03
N SER A 305 -24.20 -8.96 6.81
CA SER A 305 -24.60 -7.57 6.51
C SER A 305 -26.12 -7.39 6.41
N ASN A 306 -26.86 -8.47 6.21
CA ASN A 306 -28.31 -8.45 5.96
C ASN A 306 -29.14 -9.16 7.05
N ASN A 307 -28.46 -9.72 8.06
CA ASN A 307 -28.99 -10.44 9.20
C ASN A 307 -29.74 -11.75 8.85
N ASP A 308 -29.30 -12.47 7.81
CA ASP A 308 -29.85 -13.77 7.35
C ASP A 308 -29.09 -15.00 7.87
N THR A 309 -28.10 -14.79 8.75
CA THR A 309 -27.17 -15.77 9.34
C THR A 309 -26.09 -16.30 8.41
N VAL A 310 -25.97 -15.76 7.20
CA VAL A 310 -24.87 -16.02 6.26
C VAL A 310 -23.86 -14.90 6.39
N LEU A 311 -22.58 -15.26 6.53
CA LEU A 311 -21.50 -14.28 6.46
C LEU A 311 -21.32 -13.90 4.98
N ASP A 312 -21.81 -12.75 4.57
CA ASP A 312 -21.85 -12.31 3.16
C ASP A 312 -20.97 -11.08 2.87
N SER A 313 -20.41 -10.45 3.91
CA SER A 313 -19.59 -9.26 3.75
C SER A 313 -18.26 -9.34 4.50
N TYR A 314 -17.28 -8.61 3.98
CA TYR A 314 -15.90 -8.56 4.47
C TYR A 314 -15.60 -7.24 5.18
N GLY A 315 -14.60 -7.30 6.05
CA GLY A 315 -14.03 -6.12 6.68
C GLY A 315 -12.67 -6.39 7.31
N HIS A 316 -12.03 -5.31 7.70
CA HIS A 316 -10.76 -5.33 8.40
C HIS A 316 -10.78 -4.30 9.53
N ILE A 317 -10.28 -4.69 10.70
CA ILE A 317 -10.10 -3.78 11.83
C ILE A 317 -8.65 -3.82 12.29
N GLY A 318 -8.06 -2.64 12.48
CA GLY A 318 -6.69 -2.47 12.95
C GLY A 318 -6.54 -1.25 13.84
N TYR A 319 -5.30 -0.84 14.10
CA TYR A 319 -4.99 0.30 14.98
C TYR A 319 -5.68 1.61 14.54
N TRP A 320 -5.78 1.84 13.23
CA TRP A 320 -6.33 3.09 12.68
C TRP A 320 -7.87 3.13 12.59
N GLY A 321 -8.53 2.00 12.84
CA GLY A 321 -9.99 1.90 12.75
C GLY A 321 -10.44 0.66 11.99
N LEU A 322 -11.68 0.74 11.50
CA LEU A 322 -12.35 -0.35 10.80
C LEU A 322 -12.75 0.09 9.40
N TRP A 323 -12.50 -0.79 8.43
CA TRP A 323 -13.13 -0.77 7.11
C TRP A 323 -14.02 -2.01 6.98
N ALA A 324 -15.18 -1.86 6.34
CA ALA A 324 -16.07 -2.98 6.01
C ALA A 324 -16.92 -2.63 4.80
N GLU A 325 -17.22 -3.63 3.97
CA GLU A 325 -18.30 -3.56 2.99
C GLU A 325 -19.61 -3.29 3.72
N HIS A 326 -20.55 -2.54 3.13
CA HIS A 326 -21.85 -2.21 3.77
C HIS A 326 -21.74 -1.72 5.22
N SER A 327 -20.70 -0.92 5.54
CA SER A 327 -20.37 -0.49 6.91
C SER A 327 -21.51 0.17 7.70
N GLU A 328 -22.52 0.69 7.00
CA GLU A 328 -23.78 1.20 7.53
C GLU A 328 -24.60 0.14 8.29
N ASN A 329 -24.48 -1.13 7.89
CA ASN A 329 -25.16 -2.27 8.50
C ASN A 329 -24.37 -2.86 9.68
N LEU A 330 -23.08 -2.55 9.79
CA LEU A 330 -22.24 -2.99 10.90
C LEU A 330 -22.50 -2.13 12.15
N VAL A 331 -23.55 -2.45 12.92
CA VAL A 331 -23.95 -1.67 14.10
C VAL A 331 -23.17 -2.00 15.38
N ASN A 332 -23.26 -1.14 16.39
CA ASN A 332 -22.73 -1.44 17.72
C ASN A 332 -23.38 -2.72 18.27
N GLY A 333 -22.58 -3.67 18.75
CA GLY A 333 -23.05 -4.98 19.21
C GLY A 333 -23.14 -6.05 18.11
N ALA A 334 -22.86 -5.71 16.85
CA ALA A 334 -22.80 -6.70 15.76
C ALA A 334 -21.73 -7.77 16.05
N THR A 335 -22.00 -9.00 15.62
CA THR A 335 -21.04 -10.09 15.70
C THR A 335 -20.25 -10.16 14.40
N ILE A 336 -18.93 -10.22 14.52
CA ILE A 336 -18.02 -10.47 13.42
C ILE A 336 -17.28 -11.79 13.68
N VAL A 337 -16.82 -12.44 12.62
CA VAL A 337 -16.04 -13.67 12.71
C VAL A 337 -14.68 -13.40 12.08
N ALA A 338 -13.63 -13.39 12.89
CA ALA A 338 -12.28 -13.17 12.39
C ALA A 338 -11.86 -14.30 11.44
N GLU A 339 -11.22 -13.90 10.35
CA GLU A 339 -10.63 -14.82 9.40
C GLU A 339 -9.26 -15.26 9.91
N ASN A 340 -8.98 -16.55 9.81
CA ASN A 340 -7.66 -17.07 10.15
C ASN A 340 -6.74 -16.95 8.94
N PRO A 341 -5.67 -16.13 9.01
CA PRO A 341 -4.76 -15.94 7.88
C PRO A 341 -3.96 -17.21 7.52
N ASP A 342 -3.83 -18.16 8.44
CA ASP A 342 -3.03 -19.38 8.24
C ASP A 342 -3.86 -20.61 7.80
N ASP A 343 -5.18 -20.61 8.02
CA ASP A 343 -6.07 -21.72 7.66
C ASP A 343 -7.56 -21.32 7.68
N HIS A 344 -8.12 -21.04 6.50
CA HIS A 344 -9.53 -20.68 6.30
C HIS A 344 -10.53 -21.80 6.69
N ASN A 345 -10.07 -23.02 7.01
CA ASN A 345 -10.93 -24.13 7.43
C ASN A 345 -11.08 -24.27 8.95
N LEU A 346 -10.33 -23.50 9.74
CA LEU A 346 -10.53 -23.46 11.19
C LEU A 346 -11.75 -22.57 11.51
N PRO A 347 -12.62 -22.96 12.48
CA PRO A 347 -13.74 -22.13 12.87
C PRO A 347 -13.23 -20.78 13.37
N GLY A 348 -13.62 -19.72 12.66
CA GLY A 348 -13.21 -18.35 12.98
C GLY A 348 -13.64 -17.94 14.37
N VAL A 349 -12.84 -17.10 15.03
CA VAL A 349 -13.14 -16.59 16.38
C VAL A 349 -14.15 -15.46 16.26
N SER A 350 -15.27 -15.56 16.98
CA SER A 350 -16.28 -14.51 16.99
C SER A 350 -15.91 -13.37 17.94
N TYR A 351 -16.13 -12.14 17.49
CA TYR A 351 -15.99 -10.93 18.28
C TYR A 351 -17.26 -10.07 18.18
N THR A 352 -17.43 -9.18 19.14
CA THR A 352 -18.53 -8.20 19.16
C THR A 352 -17.99 -6.80 18.92
N ILE A 353 -18.59 -6.07 17.98
CA ILE A 353 -18.25 -4.68 17.66
C ILE A 353 -18.68 -3.75 18.80
N SER A 354 -17.80 -2.83 19.17
CA SER A 354 -18.06 -1.75 20.13
C SER A 354 -17.75 -0.40 19.46
N LYS A 355 -18.80 0.32 19.03
CA LYS A 355 -18.68 1.65 18.40
C LYS A 355 -18.94 2.76 19.40
N ALA A 356 -18.16 3.84 19.32
CA ALA A 356 -18.35 5.07 20.08
C ALA A 356 -18.40 6.29 19.13
N PRO A 357 -19.17 7.35 19.44
CA PRO A 357 -19.39 8.49 18.55
C PRO A 357 -18.18 9.42 18.42
N GLY A 358 -17.09 9.09 19.11
CA GLY A 358 -15.83 9.82 19.06
C GLY A 358 -14.69 8.93 19.56
N ARG A 359 -13.49 9.50 19.64
CA ARG A 359 -12.30 8.83 20.14
C ARG A 359 -11.51 9.72 21.09
N LEU A 360 -10.95 9.10 22.12
CA LEU A 360 -10.04 9.76 23.06
C LEU A 360 -8.61 9.55 22.59
N ILE A 361 -7.89 10.64 22.36
CA ILE A 361 -6.53 10.68 21.85
C ILE A 361 -5.62 11.09 22.99
N LYS A 362 -4.69 10.22 23.38
CA LYS A 362 -3.58 10.56 24.28
C LYS A 362 -2.47 11.21 23.47
N ASN A 363 -2.02 12.37 23.93
CA ASN A 363 -0.91 13.12 23.39
C ASN A 363 0.24 13.07 24.41
N THR A 364 1.41 12.60 23.98
CA THR A 364 2.66 12.66 24.76
C THR A 364 3.61 13.63 24.09
N VAL A 365 3.96 14.70 24.79
CA VAL A 365 4.86 15.74 24.30
C VAL A 365 6.28 15.18 24.25
N GLU A 366 6.89 15.33 23.08
CA GLU A 366 8.26 14.94 22.78
C GLU A 366 9.06 16.18 22.39
N GLU A 367 10.34 16.19 22.75
CA GLU A 367 11.28 17.22 22.36
C GLU A 367 12.19 16.70 21.25
N LEU A 368 12.36 17.49 20.19
CA LEU A 368 13.36 17.24 19.17
C LEU A 368 14.29 18.45 19.09
N SER A 369 15.58 18.24 19.31
CA SER A 369 16.55 19.34 19.28
C SER A 369 16.58 20.03 17.92
N ILE A 370 16.70 21.36 17.89
CA ILE A 370 16.84 22.14 16.64
C ILE A 370 18.04 21.71 15.80
N THR A 371 19.05 21.04 16.38
CA THR A 371 20.17 20.49 15.59
C THR A 371 19.75 19.30 14.72
N ASN A 372 18.66 18.62 15.07
CA ASN A 372 18.19 17.38 14.45
C ASN A 372 16.98 17.60 13.52
N ILE A 373 16.54 18.85 13.32
CA ILE A 373 15.39 19.18 12.46
C ILE A 373 15.81 19.73 11.08
N GLN A 374 17.10 19.70 10.75
CA GLN A 374 17.53 20.05 9.41
C GLN A 374 16.93 19.10 8.38
N GLY A 375 16.36 19.67 7.32
CA GLY A 375 15.63 18.92 6.30
C GLY A 375 14.22 18.48 6.71
N VAL A 376 13.75 18.81 7.93
CA VAL A 376 12.35 18.68 8.30
C VAL A 376 11.58 19.90 7.80
N GLN A 377 10.51 19.63 7.06
CA GLN A 377 9.59 20.60 6.51
C GLN A 377 8.37 20.76 7.41
N PHE A 378 7.96 22.02 7.56
CA PHE A 378 6.84 22.42 8.38
C PHE A 378 5.85 23.22 7.53
N ASN A 379 4.60 22.75 7.48
CA ASN A 379 3.47 23.52 7.01
C ASN A 379 3.17 24.65 8.01
N TYR A 380 3.19 25.89 7.52
CA TYR A 380 2.92 27.09 8.29
C TYR A 380 1.79 27.89 7.66
N PHE A 381 0.62 27.81 8.28
CA PHE A 381 -0.57 28.53 7.86
C PHE A 381 -0.52 29.96 8.41
N TYR A 382 -0.23 30.91 7.53
CA TYR A 382 -0.23 32.33 7.87
C TYR A 382 -0.89 33.14 6.75
N PRO A 383 -1.71 34.16 7.07
CA PRO A 383 -2.51 34.87 6.06
C PRO A 383 -1.72 35.45 4.88
N ASP A 384 -0.44 35.80 5.09
CA ASP A 384 0.41 36.34 4.04
C ASP A 384 0.75 35.33 2.94
N ALA A 385 0.57 34.02 3.15
CA ALA A 385 0.70 33.02 2.09
C ALA A 385 -0.27 33.30 0.94
N MET A 386 -1.48 33.75 1.27
CA MET A 386 -2.53 34.03 0.29
C MET A 386 -2.19 35.22 -0.62
N GLU A 387 -1.32 36.15 -0.17
CA GLU A 387 -0.85 37.27 -0.98
C GLU A 387 0.04 36.81 -2.15
N PHE A 388 0.61 35.61 -2.04
CA PHE A 388 1.43 34.97 -3.07
C PHE A 388 0.69 33.86 -3.81
N ASN A 389 -0.65 33.79 -3.67
CA ASN A 389 -1.50 32.70 -4.17
C ASN A 389 -1.16 31.32 -3.62
N PHE A 390 -0.60 31.25 -2.41
CA PHE A 390 -0.37 30.00 -1.69
C PHE A 390 -1.43 29.78 -0.62
N GLN A 391 -1.69 28.51 -0.30
CA GLN A 391 -2.54 28.11 0.81
C GLN A 391 -1.77 28.10 2.14
N SER A 392 -0.50 27.70 2.09
CA SER A 392 0.39 27.66 3.24
C SER A 392 1.85 27.88 2.81
N TRP A 393 2.72 28.17 3.78
CA TRP A 393 4.17 28.15 3.58
C TRP A 393 4.75 26.80 3.97
N ILE A 394 5.80 26.40 3.27
CA ILE A 394 6.74 25.39 3.72
C ILE A 394 7.90 26.10 4.41
N VAL A 395 8.17 25.69 5.65
CA VAL A 395 9.19 26.25 6.53
C VAL A 395 10.23 25.19 6.84
N GLU A 396 11.50 25.58 6.87
CA GLU A 396 12.63 24.73 7.31
C GLU A 396 13.49 25.51 8.32
N TYR A 397 14.22 24.80 9.16
CA TYR A 397 15.27 25.40 9.99
C TYR A 397 16.59 25.43 9.23
N LEU A 398 17.09 26.64 8.95
CA LEU A 398 18.30 26.86 8.17
C LEU A 398 19.42 27.40 9.05
N LYS A 399 20.67 27.06 8.70
CA LYS A 399 21.88 27.54 9.38
C LYS A 399 22.75 28.38 8.45
N VAL A 400 23.40 29.40 9.00
CA VAL A 400 24.33 30.27 8.26
C VAL A 400 25.44 29.45 7.61
N ALA A 401 26.00 28.49 8.34
CA ALA A 401 27.13 27.69 7.89
C ALA A 401 26.83 26.77 6.70
N GLU A 402 25.55 26.43 6.47
CA GLU A 402 25.16 25.38 5.53
C GLU A 402 24.25 25.89 4.40
N ASN A 403 23.45 26.94 4.67
CA ASN A 403 22.37 27.36 3.77
C ASN A 403 22.53 28.78 3.23
N ASN A 404 23.66 29.45 3.50
CA ASN A 404 23.95 30.82 3.05
C ASN A 404 22.86 31.84 3.46
N VAL A 405 22.27 31.65 4.64
CA VAL A 405 21.29 32.56 5.25
C VAL A 405 21.96 33.54 6.22
N SER A 406 21.27 34.62 6.57
CA SER A 406 21.81 35.70 7.43
C SER A 406 21.90 35.35 8.92
N SER A 407 21.11 34.39 9.39
CA SER A 407 21.08 33.92 10.79
C SER A 407 20.55 32.50 10.86
N ASP A 408 20.90 31.76 11.91
CA ASP A 408 20.25 30.47 12.17
C ASP A 408 18.79 30.72 12.59
N GLY A 409 17.83 29.97 12.03
CA GLY A 409 16.42 30.14 12.38
C GLY A 409 15.46 29.44 11.42
N PHE A 410 14.16 29.70 11.61
CA PHE A 410 13.11 29.20 10.73
C PHE A 410 12.90 30.13 9.53
N TYR A 411 12.88 29.54 8.33
CA TYR A 411 12.71 30.26 7.06
C TYR A 411 11.59 29.64 6.25
N LYS A 412 10.78 30.48 5.62
CA LYS A 412 9.89 30.07 4.52
C LYS A 412 10.76 29.75 3.32
N VAL A 413 10.63 28.55 2.76
CA VAL A 413 11.45 28.06 1.63
C VAL A 413 10.63 27.79 0.37
N ALA A 414 9.33 27.53 0.51
CA ALA A 414 8.41 27.31 -0.60
C ALA A 414 6.98 27.71 -0.20
N GLY A 415 6.12 27.93 -1.18
CA GLY A 415 4.67 28.03 -1.00
C GLY A 415 3.96 26.76 -1.48
N SER A 416 2.87 26.38 -0.82
CA SER A 416 2.02 25.25 -1.23
C SER A 416 0.73 25.74 -1.89
N SER A 417 0.32 25.09 -2.99
CA SER A 417 -0.96 25.28 -3.66
C SER A 417 -1.56 23.95 -4.09
N ASN A 418 -2.88 23.86 -4.26
CA ASN A 418 -3.52 22.65 -4.80
C ASN A 418 -3.60 22.76 -6.33
N GLY A 419 -3.03 21.78 -7.04
CA GLY A 419 -3.22 21.56 -8.47
C GLY A 419 -4.17 20.39 -8.74
N GLU A 420 -4.41 20.09 -10.02
CA GLU A 420 -5.26 18.96 -10.46
C GLU A 420 -4.72 17.60 -9.98
N ASN A 421 -3.41 17.50 -9.71
CA ASN A 421 -2.73 16.28 -9.26
C ASN A 421 -2.27 16.34 -7.79
N GLY A 422 -2.92 17.18 -6.96
CA GLY A 422 -2.62 17.31 -5.53
C GLY A 422 -1.74 18.52 -5.16
N PRO A 423 -1.14 18.54 -3.95
CA PRO A 423 -0.39 19.69 -3.45
C PRO A 423 0.91 19.90 -4.24
N MET A 424 1.04 21.05 -4.89
CA MET A 424 2.24 21.51 -5.58
C MET A 424 3.03 22.45 -4.68
N LEU A 425 4.36 22.26 -4.65
CA LEU A 425 5.28 23.15 -3.94
C LEU A 425 5.99 24.06 -4.93
N THR A 426 5.92 25.36 -4.70
CA THR A 426 6.66 26.38 -5.46
C THR A 426 7.81 26.90 -4.63
N PRO A 427 9.07 26.53 -4.93
CA PRO A 427 10.23 27.05 -4.22
C PRO A 427 10.35 28.57 -4.34
N LEU A 428 10.81 29.22 -3.28
CA LEU A 428 11.15 30.64 -3.30
C LEU A 428 12.54 30.85 -3.90
N GLU A 429 12.69 31.95 -4.66
CA GLU A 429 14.01 32.37 -5.18
C GLU A 429 15.04 32.62 -4.06
N ALA A 430 14.55 33.06 -2.90
CA ALA A 430 15.33 33.22 -1.69
C ALA A 430 14.50 32.88 -0.45
N PRO A 431 15.05 32.16 0.55
CA PRO A 431 14.34 31.90 1.80
C PRO A 431 14.01 33.18 2.57
N ILE A 432 12.82 33.25 3.19
CA ILE A 432 12.34 34.41 3.96
C ILE A 432 12.34 34.07 5.46
N ALA A 433 13.12 34.79 6.26
CA ALA A 433 13.22 34.55 7.70
C ALA A 433 11.91 34.82 8.44
N ILE A 434 11.50 33.92 9.33
CA ILE A 434 10.41 34.15 10.27
C ILE A 434 10.97 34.90 11.49
N SER A 435 10.56 36.16 11.64
CA SER A 435 10.96 36.99 12.78
C SER A 435 10.03 36.75 13.96
N MET A 436 10.58 36.40 15.12
CA MET A 436 9.82 36.11 16.34
C MET A 436 10.24 37.03 17.49
N ASN A 437 9.28 37.49 18.27
CA ASN A 437 9.51 38.21 19.52
C ASN A 437 9.99 37.25 20.63
N GLN A 438 10.52 37.82 21.71
CA GLN A 438 10.96 37.02 22.86
C GLN A 438 9.77 36.27 23.48
N ASN A 439 9.93 34.97 23.72
CA ASN A 439 8.89 34.05 24.20
C ASN A 439 7.69 33.84 23.26
N GLU A 440 7.73 34.34 22.03
CA GLU A 440 6.71 34.04 21.03
C GLU A 440 6.74 32.54 20.68
N VAL A 441 5.56 31.97 20.44
CA VAL A 441 5.41 30.56 20.05
C VAL A 441 5.02 30.49 18.58
N LEU A 442 5.89 29.87 17.79
CA LEU A 442 5.63 29.51 16.40
C LEU A 442 4.90 28.17 16.39
N ASN A 443 3.67 28.18 15.88
CA ASN A 443 2.86 26.98 15.69
C ASN A 443 2.93 26.59 14.22
N MET A 444 3.30 25.34 13.96
CA MET A 444 3.41 24.77 12.62
C MET A 444 2.82 23.36 12.62
N ASN A 445 2.78 22.72 11.47
CA ASN A 445 2.41 21.32 11.30
C ASN A 445 3.51 20.60 10.52
N SER A 446 3.86 19.37 10.85
CA SER A 446 4.79 18.58 10.05
C SER A 446 4.23 17.18 9.86
N ASP A 447 4.01 16.81 8.60
CA ASP A 447 3.56 15.47 8.24
C ASP A 447 4.67 14.44 8.54
N GLN A 448 5.94 14.88 8.40
CA GLN A 448 7.11 14.12 8.84
C GLN A 448 7.17 13.92 10.36
N LEU A 449 6.47 14.70 11.19
CA LEU A 449 6.44 14.50 12.64
C LEU A 449 5.05 14.08 13.15
N GLY A 450 4.12 13.79 12.22
CA GLY A 450 2.79 13.30 12.54
C GLY A 450 1.82 14.34 13.08
N GLY A 451 2.05 15.64 12.84
CA GLY A 451 1.07 16.68 13.16
C GLY A 451 1.65 17.99 13.72
N PRO A 452 0.94 18.65 14.67
CA PRO A 452 1.31 19.97 15.17
C PRO A 452 2.67 20.00 15.87
N VAL A 453 3.44 21.03 15.53
CA VAL A 453 4.78 21.32 16.07
C VAL A 453 4.78 22.72 16.66
N LYS A 454 5.43 22.88 17.82
CA LYS A 454 5.62 24.18 18.46
C LYS A 454 7.09 24.46 18.69
N TYR A 455 7.50 25.67 18.37
CA TYR A 455 8.79 26.22 18.75
C TYR A 455 8.56 27.50 19.54
N LYS A 456 9.22 27.65 20.69
CA LYS A 456 9.21 28.90 21.43
C LYS A 456 10.54 29.62 21.24
N SER A 457 10.47 30.90 20.91
CA SER A 457 11.65 31.73 20.67
C SER A 457 12.63 31.69 21.83
N GLY A 458 13.83 31.17 21.58
CA GLY A 458 14.92 31.02 22.56
C GLY A 458 15.17 29.59 23.02
N ASP A 459 14.28 28.65 22.72
CA ASP A 459 14.46 27.24 23.07
C ASP A 459 15.45 26.55 22.11
N ASN A 460 16.08 25.46 22.56
CA ASN A 460 16.99 24.65 21.76
C ASN A 460 16.37 23.32 21.27
N PHE A 461 15.04 23.28 21.25
CA PHE A 461 14.23 22.17 20.75
C PHE A 461 12.90 22.68 20.20
N ILE A 462 12.27 21.85 19.39
CA ILE A 462 10.84 21.93 19.08
C ILE A 462 10.10 20.90 19.92
N THR A 463 8.81 21.14 20.14
CA THR A 463 7.91 20.16 20.76
C THR A 463 6.89 19.68 19.74
N PHE A 464 6.59 18.39 19.78
CA PHE A 464 5.51 17.76 19.02
C PHE A 464 4.85 16.71 19.90
N ALA A 465 3.65 16.26 19.56
CA ALA A 465 2.93 15.26 20.35
C ALA A 465 2.86 13.92 19.61
N LYS A 466 3.33 12.85 20.24
CA LYS A 466 2.99 11.49 19.81
C LYS A 466 1.56 11.19 20.22
N GLN A 467 0.75 10.80 19.24
CA GLN A 467 -0.66 10.44 19.45
C GLN A 467 -0.85 8.93 19.59
N GLU A 468 -1.67 8.55 20.57
CA GLU A 468 -2.15 7.21 20.84
C GLU A 468 -3.67 7.23 21.00
N PHE A 469 -4.40 6.27 20.42
CA PHE A 469 -5.84 6.18 20.59
C PHE A 469 -6.18 5.27 21.77
N ILE A 470 -7.00 5.79 22.69
CA ILE A 470 -7.48 5.03 23.85
C ILE A 470 -8.68 4.19 23.41
N ASN A 471 -8.46 2.89 23.17
CA ASN A 471 -9.47 1.98 22.64
C ASN A 471 -10.27 1.26 23.75
N GLY A 472 -9.91 1.45 25.02
CA GLY A 472 -10.56 0.85 26.18
C GLY A 472 -9.88 -0.40 26.73
N SER A 473 -8.79 -0.85 26.11
CA SER A 473 -8.00 -1.99 26.59
C SER A 473 -7.10 -1.69 27.78
N GLU A 474 -6.87 -0.41 28.08
CA GLU A 474 -5.90 0.13 29.04
C GLU A 474 -6.33 -0.10 30.51
N THR A 475 -6.69 -1.34 30.85
CA THR A 475 -7.36 -1.77 32.08
C THR A 475 -6.46 -2.52 33.07
N ALA A 476 -5.19 -2.77 32.73
CA ALA A 476 -4.24 -3.38 33.64
C ALA A 476 -3.81 -2.39 34.76
N GLU A 477 -3.25 -2.92 35.85
CA GLU A 477 -2.74 -2.12 36.96
C GLU A 477 -1.73 -1.07 36.45
N GLY A 478 -1.94 0.20 36.84
CA GLY A 478 -1.11 1.33 36.40
C GLY A 478 -1.48 1.94 35.04
N GLN A 479 -2.46 1.40 34.32
CA GLN A 479 -2.96 1.97 33.07
C GLN A 479 -4.12 2.95 33.30
N LEU A 480 -4.43 3.77 32.29
CA LEU A 480 -5.40 4.88 32.37
C LEU A 480 -6.79 4.44 32.85
N LEU A 481 -7.23 3.25 32.46
CA LEU A 481 -8.56 2.71 32.71
C LEU A 481 -8.51 1.51 33.67
N ALA A 482 -7.50 1.42 34.54
CA ALA A 482 -7.35 0.33 35.51
C ALA A 482 -8.59 0.14 36.40
N SER A 483 -9.33 1.22 36.67
CA SER A 483 -10.59 1.19 37.44
C SER A 483 -11.84 1.03 36.56
N GLY A 484 -11.67 0.71 35.27
CA GLY A 484 -12.72 0.64 34.25
C GLY A 484 -13.23 2.00 33.76
N ASN A 485 -12.82 3.11 34.40
CA ASN A 485 -13.19 4.48 34.08
C ASN A 485 -12.08 5.47 34.49
N ILE A 486 -12.12 6.68 33.91
CA ILE A 486 -11.25 7.81 34.26
C ILE A 486 -12.06 9.11 34.31
N THR A 487 -11.65 10.02 35.19
CA THR A 487 -12.13 11.41 35.21
C THR A 487 -11.06 12.33 34.61
N LEU A 488 -11.46 13.17 33.68
CA LEU A 488 -10.61 14.14 32.98
C LEU A 488 -11.10 15.57 33.20
N TYR A 489 -10.17 16.51 33.18
CA TYR A 489 -10.40 17.91 33.49
C TYR A 489 -10.02 18.79 32.31
N CYS A 490 -10.88 19.74 31.97
CA CYS A 490 -10.69 20.68 30.89
C CYS A 490 -10.73 22.12 31.40
N VAL A 491 -9.78 22.93 30.93
CA VAL A 491 -9.69 24.36 31.28
C VAL A 491 -9.93 25.30 30.11
N ASP A 492 -9.75 24.85 28.87
CA ASP A 492 -9.95 25.64 27.66
C ASP A 492 -10.51 24.79 26.52
N ARG A 493 -11.31 25.42 25.64
CA ARG A 493 -12.06 24.75 24.55
C ARG A 493 -12.78 23.47 25.01
N CYS A 494 -13.54 23.58 26.10
CA CYS A 494 -14.24 22.44 26.70
C CYS A 494 -15.60 22.17 26.02
N PRO A 495 -15.83 20.99 25.42
CA PRO A 495 -17.07 20.71 24.71
C PRO A 495 -18.32 20.83 25.59
N VAL A 496 -19.42 21.30 25.01
CA VAL A 496 -20.65 21.61 25.77
C VAL A 496 -21.52 20.40 26.11
N GLY A 497 -21.44 19.32 25.33
CA GLY A 497 -22.35 18.18 25.42
C GLY A 497 -22.61 17.57 24.04
N THR A 498 -23.82 17.05 23.86
CA THR A 498 -24.37 16.72 22.53
C THR A 498 -24.45 18.00 21.68
N LEU A 499 -23.91 17.94 20.47
CA LEU A 499 -23.74 19.07 19.56
C LEU A 499 -24.89 19.10 18.54
N GLU A 500 -25.84 19.98 18.77
CA GLU A 500 -26.87 20.36 17.79
C GLU A 500 -26.31 21.28 16.69
N ALA A 501 -27.05 21.43 15.58
CA ALA A 501 -26.65 22.25 14.43
C ALA A 501 -26.22 23.69 14.82
N GLU A 502 -26.91 24.31 15.78
CA GLU A 502 -26.60 25.67 16.25
C GLU A 502 -25.18 25.80 16.86
N HIS A 503 -24.69 24.74 17.50
CA HIS A 503 -23.35 24.70 18.08
C HIS A 503 -22.25 24.61 17.02
N LEU A 504 -22.58 24.21 15.79
CA LEU A 504 -21.61 23.94 14.73
C LEU A 504 -21.49 25.08 13.72
N THR A 505 -22.06 26.26 13.99
CA THR A 505 -22.10 27.40 13.07
C THR A 505 -20.84 28.28 13.10
N SER A 506 -20.02 28.20 14.16
CA SER A 506 -18.85 29.06 14.36
C SER A 506 -17.70 28.35 15.08
N TRP A 507 -16.45 28.81 14.92
CA TRP A 507 -15.24 28.19 15.48
C TRP A 507 -15.16 28.07 17.02
N ASN A 508 -16.07 28.70 17.76
CA ASN A 508 -16.08 28.68 19.22
C ASN A 508 -17.39 28.14 19.81
N SER A 509 -18.48 28.07 19.05
CA SER A 509 -19.80 27.64 19.57
C SER A 509 -19.90 26.19 20.08
N PRO A 510 -19.03 25.22 19.69
CA PRO A 510 -19.06 23.88 20.30
C PRO A 510 -18.50 23.82 21.72
N PHE A 511 -17.85 24.90 22.18
CA PHE A 511 -17.08 24.93 23.41
C PHE A 511 -17.66 25.93 24.41
N SER A 512 -17.52 25.63 25.70
CA SER A 512 -17.82 26.61 26.75
C SER A 512 -16.78 27.72 26.76
N ASP A 513 -17.18 28.92 27.21
CA ASP A 513 -16.27 30.04 27.41
C ASP A 513 -15.02 29.65 28.22
N PRO A 514 -13.82 30.20 27.86
CA PRO A 514 -12.59 29.94 28.59
C PRO A 514 -12.70 30.29 30.07
N ILE A 515 -12.26 29.38 30.94
CA ILE A 515 -12.34 29.62 32.39
C ILE A 515 -11.30 30.66 32.81
N GLN A 516 -11.69 31.53 33.75
CA GLN A 516 -10.79 32.56 34.29
C GLN A 516 -10.03 32.10 35.55
N SER A 517 -10.46 31.00 36.16
CA SER A 517 -9.88 30.42 37.38
C SER A 517 -10.03 28.90 37.35
N LEU A 518 -9.04 28.18 37.88
CA LEU A 518 -9.04 26.71 37.98
C LEU A 518 -10.18 26.16 38.85
N GLU A 519 -10.79 26.97 39.72
CA GLU A 519 -11.99 26.59 40.47
C GLU A 519 -13.20 26.26 39.58
N ASN A 520 -13.20 26.77 38.33
CA ASN A 520 -14.27 26.58 37.37
C ASN A 520 -13.97 25.48 36.34
N VAL A 521 -12.97 24.63 36.58
CA VAL A 521 -12.58 23.54 35.69
C VAL A 521 -13.77 22.66 35.31
N ARG A 522 -13.86 22.26 34.04
CA ARG A 522 -14.92 21.38 33.56
C ARG A 522 -14.47 19.93 33.72
N THR A 523 -15.38 19.09 34.21
CA THR A 523 -15.08 17.68 34.52
C THR A 523 -15.82 16.75 33.56
N PHE A 524 -15.11 15.75 33.07
CA PHE A 524 -15.59 14.75 32.13
C PHE A 524 -15.29 13.34 32.65
N SER A 525 -16.16 12.38 32.35
CA SER A 525 -15.90 10.95 32.57
C SER A 525 -15.72 10.22 31.25
N PHE A 526 -14.91 9.17 31.27
CA PHE A 526 -14.74 8.22 30.18
C PHE A 526 -14.70 6.81 30.77
N SER A 527 -15.49 5.88 30.24
CA SER A 527 -15.69 4.55 30.82
C SER A 527 -15.66 3.46 29.76
N THR A 528 -15.17 2.27 30.09
CA THR A 528 -15.17 1.09 29.21
C THR A 528 -16.54 0.38 29.15
N SER A 529 -17.46 0.76 30.04
CA SER A 529 -18.79 0.14 30.22
C SER A 529 -19.86 1.17 30.61
N GLY A 530 -21.13 0.75 30.64
CA GLY A 530 -22.28 1.61 30.94
C GLY A 530 -23.07 1.99 29.69
N GLU A 531 -23.92 3.02 29.80
CA GLU A 531 -24.76 3.51 28.68
C GLU A 531 -23.95 4.18 27.57
N ASN A 532 -22.83 4.83 27.92
CA ASN A 532 -21.95 5.55 27.00
C ASN A 532 -20.52 4.97 27.05
N PRO A 533 -20.31 3.70 26.67
CA PRO A 533 -18.97 3.10 26.69
C PRO A 533 -18.07 3.81 25.66
N LEU A 534 -16.80 3.96 26.01
CA LEU A 534 -15.75 4.62 25.23
C LEU A 534 -16.14 6.02 24.72
N THR A 535 -17.03 6.69 25.46
CA THR A 535 -17.56 8.00 25.10
C THR A 535 -17.23 8.99 26.20
N LEU A 536 -16.71 10.16 25.84
CA LEU A 536 -16.52 11.25 26.80
C LEU A 536 -17.88 11.81 27.21
N VAL A 537 -18.15 11.91 28.51
CA VAL A 537 -19.41 12.41 29.07
C VAL A 537 -19.13 13.61 29.96
N ARG A 538 -19.83 14.72 29.75
CA ARG A 538 -19.69 15.92 30.57
C ARG A 538 -20.48 15.76 31.86
N GLN A 539 -19.81 15.84 33.01
CA GLN A 539 -20.45 15.49 34.29
C GLN A 539 -21.53 16.50 34.73
N SER A 540 -21.40 17.77 34.37
CA SER A 540 -22.33 18.82 34.82
C SER A 540 -23.76 18.67 34.27
N ASN A 541 -23.93 18.01 33.13
CA ASN A 541 -25.22 17.80 32.48
C ASN A 541 -25.46 16.34 32.07
N SER A 542 -24.51 15.42 32.32
CA SER A 542 -24.58 14.01 31.92
C SER A 542 -24.71 13.78 30.41
N GLU A 543 -24.33 14.76 29.59
CA GLU A 543 -24.42 14.68 28.14
C GLU A 543 -23.16 14.02 27.55
N PRO A 544 -23.30 13.02 26.65
CA PRO A 544 -22.18 12.51 25.87
C PRO A 544 -21.70 13.55 24.87
N ILE A 545 -20.39 13.64 24.65
CA ILE A 545 -19.83 14.55 23.65
C ILE A 545 -19.89 13.87 22.28
N ARG A 546 -20.92 14.22 21.50
CA ARG A 546 -21.19 13.68 20.17
C ARG A 546 -22.00 14.65 19.32
N TYR A 547 -22.09 14.38 18.03
CA TYR A 547 -23.04 15.06 17.14
C TYR A 547 -24.46 14.56 17.44
N ALA A 548 -25.42 15.48 17.40
CA ALA A 548 -26.83 15.14 17.61
C ALA A 548 -27.37 14.22 16.51
N ASN A 549 -28.35 13.39 16.88
CA ASN A 549 -29.01 12.50 15.93
C ASN A 549 -29.75 13.32 14.86
N GLY A 550 -29.55 12.97 13.59
CA GLY A 550 -30.19 13.64 12.45
C GLY A 550 -29.33 14.70 11.76
N LEU A 551 -28.14 15.01 12.28
CA LEU A 551 -27.13 15.75 11.53
C LEU A 551 -26.59 14.91 10.37
N THR A 552 -26.39 15.53 9.21
CA THR A 552 -25.79 14.92 8.03
C THR A 552 -24.61 15.74 7.55
N SER A 553 -23.63 15.08 6.91
CA SER A 553 -22.47 15.78 6.33
C SER A 553 -22.89 16.79 5.27
N GLU A 554 -23.92 16.46 4.48
CA GLU A 554 -24.54 17.35 3.49
C GLU A 554 -25.12 18.61 4.16
N GLY A 555 -25.94 18.46 5.21
CA GLY A 555 -26.53 19.60 5.91
C GLY A 555 -25.50 20.52 6.56
N LEU A 556 -24.41 19.96 7.10
CA LEU A 556 -23.30 20.76 7.63
C LEU A 556 -22.56 21.51 6.53
N SER A 557 -22.36 20.88 5.37
CA SER A 557 -21.69 21.48 4.22
C SER A 557 -22.52 22.61 3.61
N GLU A 558 -23.84 22.41 3.43
CA GLU A 558 -24.78 23.44 2.95
C GLU A 558 -24.83 24.66 3.88
N SER A 559 -24.69 24.43 5.19
CA SER A 559 -24.65 25.50 6.20
C SER A 559 -23.28 26.21 6.31
N ASN A 560 -22.28 25.81 5.51
CA ASN A 560 -20.89 26.27 5.62
C ASN A 560 -20.34 26.11 7.05
N SER A 561 -20.68 25.02 7.72
CA SER A 561 -20.16 24.72 9.06
C SER A 561 -18.64 24.52 9.00
N PRO A 562 -17.85 25.17 9.88
CA PRO A 562 -16.41 24.90 10.00
C PRO A 562 -16.09 23.49 10.54
N TYR A 563 -17.11 22.72 10.93
CA TYR A 563 -16.99 21.43 11.61
C TYR A 563 -17.63 20.27 10.86
N SER A 564 -17.71 20.36 9.53
CA SER A 564 -18.07 19.23 8.66
C SER A 564 -17.08 18.06 8.78
N TRP A 565 -15.83 18.33 9.17
CA TRP A 565 -14.75 17.34 9.35
C TRP A 565 -14.58 16.84 10.80
N GLY A 566 -15.49 17.21 11.70
CA GLY A 566 -15.44 16.88 13.12
C GLY A 566 -14.91 18.01 14.01
N ILE A 567 -14.96 17.79 15.32
CA ILE A 567 -14.40 18.69 16.34
C ILE A 567 -13.35 17.98 17.19
N ARG A 568 -12.37 18.75 17.69
CA ARG A 568 -11.49 18.33 18.79
C ARG A 568 -11.67 19.24 20.00
N SER A 569 -11.71 18.66 21.19
CA SER A 569 -11.64 19.41 22.45
C SER A 569 -10.28 20.10 22.60
N GLY A 570 -10.19 21.06 23.53
CA GLY A 570 -8.90 21.42 24.12
C GLY A 570 -8.31 20.28 24.95
N ALA A 571 -7.12 20.53 25.51
CA ALA A 571 -6.41 19.56 26.34
C ALA A 571 -7.20 19.18 27.59
N LEU A 572 -7.41 17.87 27.74
CA LEU A 572 -7.98 17.19 28.88
C LEU A 572 -6.85 16.59 29.71
N VAL A 573 -6.83 16.84 31.01
CA VAL A 573 -5.76 16.37 31.90
C VAL A 573 -6.32 15.54 33.04
N THR A 574 -5.50 14.68 33.62
CA THR A 574 -5.81 13.94 34.84
C THR A 574 -5.68 14.85 36.08
N ALA A 575 -6.17 14.39 37.23
CA ALA A 575 -6.17 15.17 38.47
C ALA A 575 -4.76 15.58 38.91
N ASP A 576 -3.79 14.67 38.79
CA ASP A 576 -2.38 14.89 39.11
C ASP A 576 -1.74 15.98 38.25
N VAL A 577 -2.04 16.02 36.95
CA VAL A 577 -1.55 17.08 36.07
C VAL A 577 -2.25 18.41 36.38
N LEU A 578 -3.57 18.39 36.64
CA LEU A 578 -4.33 19.58 37.03
C LEU A 578 -3.75 20.25 38.29
N GLU A 579 -3.31 19.45 39.28
CA GLU A 579 -2.68 19.94 40.52
C GLU A 579 -1.36 20.70 40.28
N THR A 580 -0.70 20.48 39.14
CA THR A 580 0.52 21.22 38.75
C THR A 580 0.24 22.59 38.15
N LEU A 581 -1.00 22.86 37.74
CA LEU A 581 -1.39 24.11 37.11
C LEU A 581 -1.64 25.18 38.17
N SER A 582 -1.14 26.39 37.92
CA SER A 582 -1.32 27.57 38.78
C SER A 582 -2.32 28.56 38.17
N ALA A 583 -2.49 28.53 36.85
CA ALA A 583 -3.47 29.30 36.09
C ALA A 583 -3.98 28.50 34.88
N PRO A 584 -5.16 28.81 34.32
CA PRO A 584 -5.70 28.11 33.15
C PRO A 584 -4.72 28.06 31.95
N TRP A 585 -3.96 29.13 31.71
CA TRP A 585 -2.98 29.21 30.63
C TRP A 585 -1.78 28.25 30.78
N ASP A 586 -1.54 27.69 31.97
CA ASP A 586 -0.50 26.69 32.18
C ASP A 586 -0.74 25.40 31.38
N ILE A 587 -1.96 25.17 30.89
CA ILE A 587 -2.30 24.00 30.07
C ILE A 587 -1.45 23.92 28.78
N TYR A 588 -0.94 25.06 28.31
CA TYR A 588 -0.10 25.15 27.12
C TYR A 588 1.40 25.10 27.42
N ASN A 589 1.80 24.92 28.68
CA ASN A 589 3.20 24.86 29.09
C ASN A 589 3.72 23.42 29.00
N PRO A 590 4.62 23.09 28.04
CA PRO A 590 5.11 21.73 27.85
C PRO A 590 5.95 21.21 29.03
N ALA A 591 6.47 22.09 29.88
CA ALA A 591 7.18 21.70 31.10
C ALA A 591 6.23 21.29 32.24
N LYS A 592 4.94 21.62 32.15
CA LYS A 592 3.90 21.24 33.12
C LYS A 592 2.99 20.14 32.59
N VAL A 593 2.63 20.23 31.31
CA VAL A 593 1.70 19.30 30.65
C VAL A 593 2.46 18.53 29.58
N THR A 594 3.04 17.39 29.99
CA THR A 594 3.76 16.47 29.09
C THR A 594 2.87 15.36 28.55
N VAL A 595 1.76 15.05 29.24
CA VAL A 595 0.72 14.13 28.78
C VAL A 595 -0.63 14.80 28.94
N PHE A 596 -1.42 14.81 27.87
CA PHE A 596 -2.79 15.29 27.87
C PHE A 596 -3.62 14.45 26.91
N TYR A 597 -4.94 14.61 26.97
CA TYR A 597 -5.90 13.91 26.14
C TYR A 597 -6.72 14.91 25.33
N GLU A 598 -7.21 14.49 24.18
CA GLU A 598 -8.16 15.25 23.38
C GLU A 598 -9.30 14.32 22.97
N TRP A 599 -10.52 14.84 22.96
CA TRP A 599 -11.67 14.14 22.43
C TRP A 599 -11.96 14.63 21.02
N GLU A 600 -11.95 13.70 20.07
CA GLU A 600 -12.41 13.95 18.70
C GLU A 600 -13.77 13.31 18.48
N THR A 601 -14.69 14.01 17.83
CA THR A 601 -16.01 13.47 17.44
C THR A 601 -16.50 14.11 16.15
N GLY A 602 -17.29 13.38 15.37
CA GLY A 602 -17.80 13.83 14.08
C GLY A 602 -18.67 12.76 13.40
N LEU A 603 -19.21 13.11 12.23
CA LEU A 603 -20.03 12.20 11.43
C LEU A 603 -19.20 11.18 10.65
N ASN A 604 -17.91 11.45 10.44
CA ASN A 604 -17.04 10.58 9.66
C ASN A 604 -16.47 9.44 10.50
N SER A 605 -16.22 8.30 9.86
CA SER A 605 -15.64 7.11 10.52
C SER A 605 -14.30 7.39 11.18
N PHE A 606 -13.44 8.22 10.56
CA PHE A 606 -12.16 8.62 11.14
C PHE A 606 -12.27 9.47 12.40
N ASN A 607 -13.44 10.06 12.69
CA ASN A 607 -13.66 10.78 13.95
C ASN A 607 -14.16 9.86 15.08
N GLN A 608 -14.52 8.62 14.78
CA GLN A 608 -15.20 7.70 15.68
C GLN A 608 -14.25 6.59 16.16
N MET A 609 -14.60 5.94 17.27
CA MET A 609 -13.87 4.79 17.78
C MET A 609 -14.63 3.51 17.45
N VAL A 610 -13.91 2.53 16.91
CA VAL A 610 -14.41 1.16 16.76
C VAL A 610 -13.41 0.22 17.41
N SER A 611 -13.87 -0.61 18.34
CA SER A 611 -13.10 -1.69 18.94
C SER A 611 -13.87 -3.00 18.88
N VAL A 612 -13.19 -4.12 19.11
CA VAL A 612 -13.80 -5.45 19.13
C VAL A 612 -13.57 -6.12 20.47
N LYS A 613 -14.59 -6.81 20.97
CA LYS A 613 -14.58 -7.56 22.23
C LYS A 613 -14.62 -9.05 21.94
N ASP A 614 -13.81 -9.83 22.65
CA ASP A 614 -13.94 -11.29 22.61
C ASP A 614 -15.16 -11.77 23.41
N SER A 615 -15.38 -13.08 23.41
CA SER A 615 -16.47 -13.73 24.15
C SER A 615 -16.42 -13.55 25.67
N ASN A 616 -15.28 -13.14 26.22
CA ASN A 616 -15.12 -12.80 27.64
C ASN A 616 -15.35 -11.29 27.90
N GLY A 617 -15.68 -10.51 26.87
CA GLY A 617 -15.86 -9.06 26.94
C GLY A 617 -14.55 -8.26 26.95
N LYS A 618 -13.40 -8.91 26.71
CA LYS A 618 -12.10 -8.23 26.66
C LYS A 618 -11.93 -7.53 25.32
N ILE A 619 -11.63 -6.23 25.37
CA ILE A 619 -11.30 -5.42 24.18
C ILE A 619 -9.96 -5.90 23.60
N GLN A 620 -9.94 -6.16 22.31
CA GLN A 620 -8.72 -6.53 21.59
C GLN A 620 -7.88 -5.30 21.26
N THR A 621 -6.57 -5.48 21.30
CA THR A 621 -5.58 -4.44 21.03
C THR A 621 -4.84 -4.74 19.75
N PHE A 622 -4.70 -3.72 18.92
CA PHE A 622 -3.84 -3.75 17.75
C PHE A 622 -2.59 -2.92 18.05
N ASP A 623 -1.45 -3.42 17.62
CA ASP A 623 -0.19 -2.74 17.84
C ASP A 623 -0.16 -1.48 16.97
N LYS A 624 0.25 -0.37 17.59
CA LYS A 624 0.55 0.84 16.84
C LYS A 624 1.68 0.51 15.86
N PRO A 625 1.59 0.98 14.60
CA PRO A 625 2.72 0.91 13.71
C PRO A 625 3.98 1.55 14.32
N ILE A 626 5.12 0.90 14.13
CA ILE A 626 6.40 1.40 14.65
C ILE A 626 6.79 2.63 13.85
N GLN A 627 6.96 3.75 14.55
CA GLN A 627 7.34 5.03 13.95
C GLN A 627 8.73 5.45 14.42
N PHE A 628 9.60 5.82 13.48
CA PHE A 628 10.91 6.38 13.80
C PHE A 628 11.41 7.27 12.66
N THR A 629 12.25 8.23 13.03
CA THR A 629 12.94 9.05 12.04
C THR A 629 14.04 8.26 11.36
N TYR A 630 14.23 8.51 10.08
CA TYR A 630 15.24 7.89 9.22
C TYR A 630 15.89 8.97 8.37
N THR A 631 17.22 9.05 8.44
CA THR A 631 18.03 9.89 7.54
C THR A 631 18.58 9.01 6.43
N HIS A 632 18.25 9.36 5.19
CA HIS A 632 18.74 8.69 4.00
C HIS A 632 20.11 9.25 3.57
N SER A 633 20.95 8.41 2.96
CA SER A 633 22.28 8.78 2.45
C SER A 633 22.74 7.81 1.37
N ASP A 634 23.78 8.18 0.62
CA ASP A 634 24.37 7.33 -0.43
C ASP A 634 24.68 5.92 0.07
N GLU A 635 25.27 5.77 1.27
CA GLU A 635 25.63 4.44 1.79
C GLU A 635 24.43 3.59 2.23
N LYS A 636 23.24 4.21 2.33
CA LYS A 636 22.00 3.56 2.72
C LYS A 636 21.05 3.36 1.55
N ASP A 637 21.40 3.83 0.35
CA ASP A 637 20.65 3.55 -0.87
C ASP A 637 21.15 2.27 -1.55
N ARG A 638 20.25 1.45 -2.09
CA ARG A 638 20.62 0.21 -2.80
C ARG A 638 21.50 0.47 -4.02
N SER A 639 21.33 1.63 -4.66
CA SER A 639 22.12 2.06 -5.81
C SER A 639 23.44 2.72 -5.43
N GLU A 640 23.73 2.87 -4.14
CA GLU A 640 24.84 3.66 -3.59
C GLU A 640 24.78 5.16 -3.97
N ASN A 641 23.59 5.67 -4.28
CA ASN A 641 23.35 7.06 -4.67
C ASN A 641 21.96 7.53 -4.22
N ALA A 642 21.91 8.38 -3.20
CA ALA A 642 20.68 8.92 -2.62
C ALA A 642 20.12 10.14 -3.39
N GLY A 643 20.86 10.66 -4.37
CA GLY A 643 20.42 11.79 -5.21
C GLY A 643 19.95 12.99 -4.39
N ILE A 644 18.72 13.48 -4.68
CA ILE A 644 18.13 14.63 -3.97
C ILE A 644 17.69 14.32 -2.53
N TYR A 645 17.67 13.04 -2.16
CA TYR A 645 17.27 12.57 -0.83
C TYR A 645 18.45 12.39 0.12
N ASP A 646 19.69 12.64 -0.33
CA ASP A 646 20.86 12.60 0.54
C ASP A 646 20.73 13.58 1.71
N GLY A 647 20.94 13.06 2.93
CA GLY A 647 20.80 13.79 4.18
C GLY A 647 19.36 14.14 4.58
N LYS A 648 18.34 13.77 3.80
CA LYS A 648 16.94 14.06 4.14
C LYS A 648 16.42 13.14 5.23
N VAL A 649 15.66 13.72 6.17
CA VAL A 649 14.99 12.98 7.26
C VAL A 649 13.55 12.72 6.86
N THR A 650 13.08 11.49 7.02
CA THR A 650 11.66 11.14 6.93
C THR A 650 11.23 10.36 8.17
N LEU A 651 9.92 10.34 8.46
CA LEU A 651 9.35 9.46 9.46
C LEU A 651 8.87 8.20 8.75
N LEU A 652 9.59 7.11 9.00
CA LEU A 652 9.16 5.81 8.54
C LEU A 652 8.13 5.25 9.50
N ASN A 653 7.15 4.58 8.91
CA ASN A 653 6.05 3.98 9.61
C ASN A 653 5.93 2.51 9.19
N TYR A 654 6.21 1.60 10.11
CA TYR A 654 6.16 0.17 9.88
C TYR A 654 4.90 -0.43 10.49
N GLY A 655 3.95 -0.81 9.65
CA GLY A 655 2.68 -1.43 10.02
C GLY A 655 2.74 -2.94 10.22
N GLY A 656 3.85 -3.58 9.86
CA GLY A 656 4.01 -5.02 9.90
C GLY A 656 4.70 -5.52 8.62
N ASN A 657 4.77 -6.84 8.45
CA ASN A 657 5.51 -7.43 7.33
C ASN A 657 5.04 -6.89 5.97
N GLY A 658 5.98 -6.40 5.18
CA GLY A 658 5.77 -5.80 3.87
C GLY A 658 5.12 -4.41 3.90
N GLN A 659 4.83 -3.85 5.07
CA GLN A 659 4.10 -2.59 5.24
C GLN A 659 5.01 -1.51 5.84
N LEU A 660 5.91 -0.97 5.02
CA LEU A 660 6.71 0.19 5.37
C LEU A 660 6.25 1.40 4.57
N GLY A 661 5.71 2.42 5.26
CA GLY A 661 5.31 3.71 4.69
C GLY A 661 6.25 4.83 5.10
N GLY A 662 6.06 6.00 4.47
CA GLY A 662 6.84 7.22 4.73
C GLY A 662 8.01 7.46 3.77
N ILE A 663 8.24 6.56 2.80
CA ILE A 663 9.13 6.82 1.66
C ILE A 663 8.35 7.70 0.66
N PRO A 664 8.87 8.89 0.28
CA PRO A 664 8.24 9.72 -0.75
C PRO A 664 8.09 8.95 -2.06
N SER A 665 7.06 9.23 -2.84
CA SER A 665 6.86 8.64 -4.17
C SER A 665 6.88 9.70 -5.26
N THR A 666 7.36 9.34 -6.45
CA THR A 666 7.31 10.14 -7.66
C THR A 666 6.53 9.39 -8.74
N GLN A 667 5.75 10.12 -9.55
CA GLN A 667 5.06 9.54 -10.69
C GLN A 667 6.03 9.44 -11.88
N ASP A 668 6.09 8.30 -12.55
CA ASP A 668 6.82 8.11 -13.81
C ASP A 668 5.99 8.57 -15.02
N ASP A 669 6.60 8.56 -16.21
CA ASP A 669 5.97 9.01 -17.47
C ASP A 669 4.73 8.18 -17.86
N ASP A 670 4.60 6.96 -17.32
CA ASP A 670 3.46 6.06 -17.50
C ASP A 670 2.37 6.25 -16.42
N GLY A 671 2.52 7.27 -15.57
CA GLY A 671 1.57 7.59 -14.51
C GLY A 671 1.72 6.72 -13.25
N ARG A 672 2.71 5.84 -13.15
CA ARG A 672 2.91 4.95 -12.00
C ARG A 672 3.67 5.66 -10.90
N TYR A 673 3.25 5.49 -9.65
CA TYR A 673 3.99 5.99 -8.50
C TYR A 673 5.09 5.01 -8.09
N VAL A 674 6.34 5.44 -8.19
CA VAL A 674 7.53 4.71 -7.75
C VAL A 674 8.13 5.37 -6.51
N ALA A 675 8.80 4.57 -5.66
CA ALA A 675 9.50 5.10 -4.49
C ALA A 675 10.63 6.07 -4.91
N GLY A 676 10.73 7.21 -4.24
CA GLY A 676 11.74 8.24 -4.55
C GLY A 676 13.17 7.81 -4.19
N PHE A 677 13.34 6.86 -3.28
CA PHE A 677 14.63 6.22 -2.97
C PHE A 677 14.43 4.78 -2.50
N THR A 678 15.49 3.97 -2.49
CA THR A 678 15.42 2.57 -2.06
C THR A 678 16.45 2.26 -0.98
N ILE A 679 15.97 1.80 0.18
CA ILE A 679 16.83 1.50 1.32
C ILE A 679 17.59 0.19 1.11
N ALA A 680 18.90 0.22 1.33
CA ALA A 680 19.80 -0.93 1.27
C ALA A 680 19.48 -1.97 2.35
N ASP A 681 19.57 -3.25 1.97
CA ASP A 681 19.42 -4.36 2.92
C ASP A 681 20.49 -4.27 4.00
N GLY A 682 20.11 -4.51 5.26
CA GLY A 682 21.04 -4.43 6.38
C GLY A 682 21.20 -3.03 6.96
N THR A 683 20.51 -2.03 6.39
CA THR A 683 20.48 -0.67 6.96
C THR A 683 19.87 -0.71 8.36
N LEU A 684 20.61 -0.18 9.34
CA LEU A 684 20.16 -0.04 10.71
C LEU A 684 19.24 1.18 10.85
N MET A 685 18.18 1.02 11.64
CA MET A 685 17.17 2.06 11.83
C MET A 685 16.42 1.94 13.15
N GLY A 686 15.60 2.94 13.42
CA GLY A 686 14.90 3.08 14.69
C GLY A 686 15.78 3.60 15.82
N PRO A 687 15.19 3.82 17.00
CA PRO A 687 15.91 4.25 18.18
C PRO A 687 17.07 3.30 18.49
N ASP A 688 18.25 3.86 18.75
CA ASP A 688 19.47 3.11 19.09
C ASP A 688 19.83 1.98 18.08
N ASN A 689 19.46 2.14 16.80
CA ASN A 689 19.67 1.13 15.75
C ASN A 689 19.05 -0.23 16.08
N LYS A 690 17.92 -0.24 16.79
CA LYS A 690 17.22 -1.45 17.23
C LYS A 690 16.76 -2.36 16.08
N TYR A 691 16.49 -1.79 14.90
CA TYR A 691 15.96 -2.54 13.76
C TYR A 691 16.97 -2.61 12.62
N VAL A 692 16.86 -3.69 11.84
CA VAL A 692 17.53 -3.86 10.55
C VAL A 692 16.47 -4.14 9.49
N ILE A 693 16.61 -3.51 8.33
CA ILE A 693 15.65 -3.63 7.22
C ILE A 693 16.10 -4.63 6.16
N LYS A 694 15.12 -5.27 5.50
CA LYS A 694 15.35 -6.05 4.28
C LYS A 694 14.21 -5.84 3.28
N ALA A 695 14.55 -5.63 2.01
CA ALA A 695 13.61 -5.58 0.91
C ALA A 695 12.97 -6.95 0.68
N GLN A 696 11.68 -6.98 0.31
CA GLN A 696 10.93 -8.21 0.04
C GLN A 696 10.48 -8.30 -1.43
N GLU A 697 9.93 -7.23 -1.99
CA GLU A 697 9.49 -7.18 -3.40
C GLU A 697 10.32 -6.13 -4.13
N ILE A 698 11.15 -6.57 -5.06
CA ILE A 698 12.11 -5.74 -5.80
C ILE A 698 11.75 -5.80 -7.28
N GLU A 699 11.54 -4.63 -7.87
CA GLU A 699 11.38 -4.45 -9.31
C GLU A 699 12.68 -3.92 -9.89
N GLY A 700 13.20 -4.60 -10.91
CA GLY A 700 14.34 -4.15 -11.69
C GLY A 700 13.92 -3.56 -13.03
N THR A 701 14.33 -2.33 -13.31
CA THR A 701 14.23 -1.70 -14.63
C THR A 701 15.57 -1.79 -15.33
N MET A 702 15.59 -2.26 -16.59
CA MET A 702 16.84 -2.47 -17.32
C MET A 702 17.57 -1.14 -17.60
N LYS A 703 18.87 -1.07 -17.27
CA LYS A 703 19.67 0.15 -17.51
C LYS A 703 19.90 0.42 -19.00
N PRO A 704 19.81 1.67 -19.47
CA PRO A 704 20.20 2.02 -20.83
C PRO A 704 21.69 1.77 -21.09
N THR A 705 22.00 1.10 -22.20
CA THR A 705 23.37 0.85 -22.68
C THR A 705 23.53 1.30 -24.14
N PRO A 706 23.49 2.61 -24.44
CA PRO A 706 23.52 3.12 -25.81
C PRO A 706 24.70 2.57 -26.62
N GLY A 707 24.43 2.11 -27.85
CA GLY A 707 25.44 1.60 -28.78
C GLY A 707 25.90 0.14 -28.54
N GLN A 708 25.52 -0.49 -27.43
CA GLN A 708 25.90 -1.89 -27.14
C GLN A 708 25.05 -2.94 -27.88
N CYS A 709 24.00 -2.50 -28.58
CA CYS A 709 23.11 -3.35 -29.37
C CYS A 709 23.50 -3.42 -30.85
N SER A 710 24.70 -2.97 -31.25
CA SER A 710 25.13 -2.99 -32.66
C SER A 710 25.16 -4.39 -33.32
N SER A 711 25.23 -5.45 -32.51
CA SER A 711 25.14 -6.85 -32.97
C SER A 711 23.72 -7.42 -32.96
N LEU A 712 22.76 -6.70 -32.39
CA LEU A 712 21.37 -7.07 -32.35
C LEU A 712 20.65 -6.43 -33.54
N GLN A 713 19.92 -7.25 -34.28
CA GLN A 713 19.09 -6.79 -35.37
C GLN A 713 17.69 -7.35 -35.17
N LEU A 714 16.70 -6.47 -35.21
CA LEU A 714 15.33 -6.90 -35.36
C LEU A 714 15.16 -7.60 -36.70
N SER A 715 14.33 -8.63 -36.70
CA SER A 715 13.85 -9.29 -37.91
C SER A 715 12.44 -9.79 -37.63
N ALA A 716 11.66 -10.05 -38.69
CA ALA A 716 10.34 -10.62 -38.53
C ALA A 716 10.42 -11.91 -37.67
N PRO A 717 9.52 -12.08 -36.69
CA PRO A 717 9.59 -13.22 -35.81
C PRO A 717 9.37 -14.51 -36.63
N PRO A 718 10.09 -15.61 -36.31
CA PRO A 718 9.96 -16.88 -37.04
C PRO A 718 8.53 -17.43 -37.07
N GLU A 719 7.75 -17.15 -36.03
CA GLU A 719 6.30 -17.33 -35.99
C GLU A 719 5.67 -15.93 -35.95
N PRO A 720 4.72 -15.59 -36.84
CA PRO A 720 4.09 -14.27 -36.83
C PRO A 720 3.26 -14.05 -35.56
N VAL A 721 3.08 -12.78 -35.19
CA VAL A 721 2.09 -12.42 -34.16
C VAL A 721 0.70 -12.76 -34.69
N PRO A 722 -0.13 -13.50 -33.95
CA PRO A 722 -1.49 -13.83 -34.41
C PRO A 722 -2.37 -12.59 -34.45
N ASN A 723 -3.37 -12.61 -35.33
CA ASN A 723 -4.40 -11.57 -35.48
C ASN A 723 -5.82 -12.10 -35.23
N GLU A 724 -5.96 -13.40 -34.93
CA GLU A 724 -7.19 -14.07 -34.58
C GLU A 724 -6.88 -15.33 -33.76
N THR A 725 -7.86 -15.84 -33.02
CA THR A 725 -7.77 -17.15 -32.38
C THR A 725 -8.06 -18.24 -33.43
N THR A 726 -7.30 -19.35 -33.40
CA THR A 726 -7.46 -20.44 -34.38
C THR A 726 -8.40 -21.54 -33.89
N THR A 727 -8.60 -21.61 -32.58
CA THR A 727 -9.45 -22.58 -31.91
C THR A 727 -10.26 -21.92 -30.79
N ASN A 728 -11.53 -22.30 -30.64
CA ASN A 728 -12.43 -21.68 -29.65
C ASN A 728 -12.79 -22.67 -28.53
N ALA A 729 -13.10 -22.16 -27.34
CA ALA A 729 -13.59 -22.96 -26.21
C ALA A 729 -15.12 -23.21 -26.26
N SER A 730 -15.80 -22.79 -27.34
CA SER A 730 -17.26 -22.87 -27.48
C SER A 730 -17.81 -24.30 -27.56
N ASP A 731 -16.97 -25.29 -27.84
CA ASP A 731 -17.36 -26.70 -28.04
C ASP A 731 -17.10 -27.59 -26.81
N ILE A 732 -16.78 -27.02 -25.63
CA ILE A 732 -16.49 -27.83 -24.44
C ILE A 732 -17.73 -28.52 -23.85
N GLY A 733 -18.92 -28.04 -24.19
CA GLY A 733 -20.22 -28.56 -23.73
C GLY A 733 -20.75 -27.85 -22.49
N GLU A 734 -21.86 -28.37 -21.97
CA GLU A 734 -22.53 -27.87 -20.76
C GLU A 734 -21.63 -28.02 -19.52
N MET A 735 -21.79 -27.11 -18.56
CA MET A 735 -21.08 -27.19 -17.29
C MET A 735 -21.48 -28.48 -16.54
N PRO A 736 -20.52 -29.29 -16.07
CA PRO A 736 -20.82 -30.53 -15.38
C PRO A 736 -21.38 -30.27 -13.97
N VAL A 737 -22.32 -31.11 -13.53
CA VAL A 737 -22.79 -31.12 -12.15
C VAL A 737 -21.79 -31.88 -11.27
N VAL A 738 -21.10 -31.17 -10.39
CA VAL A 738 -20.19 -31.76 -9.40
C VAL A 738 -20.81 -31.66 -8.01
N THR A 739 -21.03 -32.81 -7.37
CA THR A 739 -21.54 -32.89 -5.99
C THR A 739 -20.41 -33.26 -5.03
N GLY A 740 -20.08 -32.38 -4.08
CA GLY A 740 -19.09 -32.64 -3.04
C GLY A 740 -18.11 -31.48 -2.83
N SER A 741 -17.22 -31.62 -1.84
CA SER A 741 -16.19 -30.62 -1.55
C SER A 741 -15.16 -30.48 -2.69
N PRO A 742 -14.53 -29.30 -2.84
CA PRO A 742 -13.45 -29.09 -3.79
C PRO A 742 -12.35 -30.14 -3.67
N LYS A 743 -11.78 -30.57 -4.80
CA LYS A 743 -10.65 -31.50 -4.86
C LYS A 743 -9.30 -30.82 -4.86
N VAL A 744 -9.27 -29.53 -5.18
CA VAL A 744 -8.07 -28.70 -5.21
C VAL A 744 -8.43 -27.31 -4.67
N ILE A 745 -7.60 -26.78 -3.78
CA ILE A 745 -7.75 -25.43 -3.21
C ILE A 745 -6.37 -24.76 -3.25
N ALA A 746 -6.24 -23.60 -3.89
CA ALA A 746 -4.98 -22.86 -4.06
C ALA A 746 -3.83 -23.73 -4.63
N GLY A 747 -4.14 -24.66 -5.55
CA GLY A 747 -3.14 -25.59 -6.08
C GLY A 747 -2.75 -26.75 -5.15
N VAL A 748 -3.41 -26.93 -4.01
CA VAL A 748 -3.20 -28.06 -3.08
C VAL A 748 -4.32 -29.09 -3.24
N ILE A 749 -3.95 -30.35 -3.50
CA ILE A 749 -4.89 -31.47 -3.60
C ILE A 749 -5.44 -31.81 -2.21
N GLN A 750 -6.76 -32.01 -2.12
CA GLN A 750 -7.48 -32.28 -0.87
C GLN A 750 -7.68 -33.77 -0.57
#